data_AF-A0A662Q4V4-F1
#
_entry.id   AF-A0A662Q4V4-F1
#
_cell.length_a   1.000
_cell.length_b   1.000
_cell.length_c   1.000
_cell.angle_alpha   90.00
_cell.angle_beta   90.00
_cell.angle_gamma   90.00
#
_symmetry.space_group_name_H-M   'P 1'
#
loop_
_entity.id
_entity.type
_entity.pdbx_description
1 polymer ?
#
loop_
_entity_poly.entity_id
_entity_poly.type
_entity_poly.pdbx_seq_one_letter_code
_entity_poly.pdbx_strand_id
1 'polypeptide(L)'
;MLFKLYSTLYSKAIGLSSKSKMLLSLAILAIFALSIYPIRNVSASISGSTPPASGDWIIDQKTTVDNENITIDGDIIVQDTLIVRNSVIWFKTNKSFLKVMQDGAIYLENTTIKSYDINIRWAFDIYSGGKCVIKNSTLINIGYGGNDYESALWINSDSVVINDTTILDAYIGIWIDDANNITIDNVRIYSNLESSSMGVRLNDSQDVFISGLIVNSSNIDKSLEIKLSKNITIRDSYLSSCISSYSIFITNSSDIEIADSLIENTYSSMYAGFALGMENVNYINITNTTLSSHWHTLYFYNHVNNVTIQASNLVSERGESLYVRGDNHTNIVITSTKIQAQVAVYDIQNVNDSVFSDNIIQSGVNRYASIGYAYNISFINNYFEDINYGPYIYNTTKIAFINETVNATYINFDIVNSSDISIIDSEYFSNQFMHIEHSSGLKVFNSNITSNDYSIYMENVNDSIISDSNIVSTQGTGLIIKNTSFLNISGNHIRVLDGIELLSGCKNITIVENEFISNKSNTIQDSLYLELKSNTFMANQTGLSLYNVTFSEFTYNYFSSNTSYGLLISGNSSNNTIYGNIFANSKSYGLYIHNGTDNLVYLNMFINNNNNGTQAYDEKENLWDDGSIGNWYCNYDGPDLDNDGIGDEPVQVGPNAIDHKPIVIDEDNDSINDYSEDLIYGTNPKKNDTDNDGLTDGQEIFEYQTDPLNNDTDGDGMPDGWEVRYNMNPKDASDNNTDTDNDGLTNLEEYQHGTDPRDNDTDNDNMPDGWEVTNSLDPLKNDANGDADDDGLTNLEEYQHGTDPRDNDTDNDNMPDGWEVNYGLDPLSNDASLDPDEDGLSNLEEYQHSTDPRDNDTDSDDMPDGWEVQHDLDPTENDASRDIDNDGLTNLEEYQHGTDPRDNDTDNDGLTDYQEVNEYQTDPSDSDTDDDGLSDGEEVASGLNPLNKDSDGDGVIDSEDNLPTVNNYVVYGIIIAIVIVAIAAFYLIKLRRK
;
A
#
# COMPACT_ATOMS: atom_id res chain seq x y z
N MET A 1 -61.24 10.38 74.86
CA MET A 1 -62.20 11.34 75.49
C MET A 1 -63.66 10.90 75.36
N LEU A 2 -64.11 10.39 74.20
CA LEU A 2 -65.51 9.97 73.97
C LEU A 2 -66.01 8.80 74.85
N PHE A 3 -65.16 7.83 75.21
CA PHE A 3 -65.56 6.73 76.11
C PHE A 3 -65.85 7.19 77.56
N LYS A 4 -65.18 8.26 78.01
CA LYS A 4 -65.44 8.90 79.32
C LYS A 4 -66.77 9.64 79.32
N LEU A 5 -67.16 10.24 78.19
CA LEU A 5 -68.45 10.94 78.04
C LEU A 5 -69.64 9.95 78.09
N TYR A 6 -69.48 8.76 77.50
CA TYR A 6 -70.52 7.71 77.48
C TYR A 6 -70.79 7.11 78.87
N SER A 7 -69.74 6.77 79.65
CA SER A 7 -69.93 6.19 81.00
C SER A 7 -70.54 7.18 82.02
N THR A 8 -70.30 8.48 81.82
CA THR A 8 -70.80 9.55 82.71
C THR A 8 -72.28 9.87 82.46
N LEU A 9 -72.77 9.70 81.23
CA LEU A 9 -74.18 9.90 80.87
C LEU A 9 -75.05 8.68 81.20
N TYR A 10 -74.51 7.45 81.10
CA TYR A 10 -75.27 6.23 81.41
C TYR A 10 -75.46 6.01 82.93
N SER A 11 -74.46 6.36 83.76
CA SER A 11 -74.52 6.19 85.22
C SER A 11 -75.46 7.16 85.94
N LYS A 12 -75.86 8.27 85.30
CA LYS A 12 -76.84 9.24 85.84
C LYS A 12 -78.30 8.92 85.49
N ALA A 13 -78.58 7.84 84.76
CA ALA A 13 -79.93 7.44 84.34
C ALA A 13 -80.59 6.41 85.29
N ILE A 14 -80.42 6.53 86.61
CA ILE A 14 -81.06 5.67 87.61
C ILE A 14 -82.40 6.31 87.99
N GLY A 15 -83.46 5.95 87.26
CA GLY A 15 -84.82 6.44 87.50
C GLY A 15 -85.69 6.53 86.24
N LEU A 16 -85.09 6.43 85.06
CA LEU A 16 -85.81 6.47 83.78
C LEU A 16 -86.38 5.09 83.40
N SER A 17 -87.63 5.10 82.91
CA SER A 17 -88.35 3.91 82.45
C SER A 17 -87.60 3.16 81.35
N SER A 18 -87.85 1.85 81.19
CA SER A 18 -87.21 1.01 80.16
C SER A 18 -87.32 1.62 78.76
N LYS A 19 -88.45 2.27 78.46
CA LYS A 19 -88.71 2.97 77.20
C LYS A 19 -87.76 4.16 76.98
N SER A 20 -87.46 4.92 78.03
CA SER A 20 -86.58 6.09 77.98
C SER A 20 -85.09 5.72 77.87
N LYS A 21 -84.66 4.61 78.49
CA LYS A 21 -83.30 4.06 78.33
C LYS A 21 -83.09 3.44 76.95
N MET A 22 -84.13 2.82 76.39
CA MET A 22 -84.13 2.31 75.02
C MET A 22 -84.00 3.47 74.03
N LEU A 23 -84.74 4.57 74.22
CA LEU A 23 -84.63 5.78 73.39
C LEU A 23 -83.24 6.44 73.47
N LEU A 24 -82.62 6.51 74.65
CA LEU A 24 -81.26 7.07 74.80
C LEU A 24 -80.18 6.15 74.19
N SER A 25 -80.37 4.83 74.26
CA SER A 25 -79.47 3.85 73.66
C SER A 25 -79.64 3.77 72.14
N LEU A 26 -80.87 3.90 71.62
CA LEU A 26 -81.15 4.05 70.19
C LEU A 26 -80.60 5.36 69.62
N ALA A 27 -80.69 6.47 70.38
CA ALA A 27 -80.15 7.77 69.94
C ALA A 27 -78.61 7.77 69.83
N ILE A 28 -77.91 6.97 70.64
CA ILE A 28 -76.45 6.86 70.60
C ILE A 28 -75.98 5.79 69.58
N LEU A 29 -76.76 4.72 69.37
CA LEU A 29 -76.50 3.77 68.27
C LEU A 29 -76.71 4.41 66.89
N ALA A 30 -77.67 5.34 66.76
CA ALA A 30 -77.93 6.06 65.53
C ALA A 30 -76.77 6.99 65.10
N ILE A 31 -75.94 7.44 66.04
CA ILE A 31 -74.75 8.27 65.76
C ILE A 31 -73.54 7.41 65.34
N PHE A 32 -73.54 6.11 65.66
CA PHE A 32 -72.44 5.18 65.35
C PHE A 32 -72.60 4.42 64.01
N ALA A 33 -73.79 4.43 63.40
CA ALA A 33 -74.08 3.72 62.15
C ALA A 33 -73.71 4.50 60.86
N LEU A 34 -72.98 5.61 60.95
CA LEU A 34 -72.69 6.52 59.83
C LEU A 34 -71.27 6.44 59.25
N SER A 35 -70.54 5.36 59.49
CA SER A 35 -69.27 5.10 58.81
C SER A 35 -69.21 3.64 58.37
N ILE A 36 -69.56 3.37 57.11
CA ILE A 36 -69.08 2.33 56.17
C ILE A 36 -70.16 2.16 55.07
N TYR A 37 -69.87 2.70 53.87
CA TYR A 37 -70.33 2.39 52.49
C TYR A 37 -71.81 2.05 52.15
N PRO A 38 -72.24 2.29 50.89
CA PRO A 38 -72.30 3.54 50.12
C PRO A 38 -73.77 3.97 49.99
N ILE A 39 -74.10 5.20 50.38
CA ILE A 39 -75.44 5.72 50.15
C ILE A 39 -75.49 6.29 48.74
N ARG A 40 -76.24 5.57 47.89
CA ARG A 40 -77.08 6.15 46.82
C ARG A 40 -77.60 7.50 47.30
N ASN A 41 -77.13 8.59 46.70
CA ASN A 41 -77.87 9.84 46.75
C ASN A 41 -79.15 9.65 45.93
N VAL A 42 -80.18 9.13 46.59
CA VAL A 42 -81.50 9.72 46.44
C VAL A 42 -81.36 11.10 47.06
N SER A 43 -81.04 12.10 46.23
CA SER A 43 -81.40 13.46 46.57
C SER A 43 -82.92 13.44 46.68
N ALA A 44 -83.42 13.63 47.90
CA ALA A 44 -84.72 14.24 48.09
C ALA A 44 -84.79 15.42 47.12
N SER A 45 -85.79 15.37 46.24
CA SER A 45 -86.29 16.51 45.50
C SER A 45 -86.71 17.57 46.52
N ILE A 46 -85.75 18.38 46.97
CA ILE A 46 -86.09 19.75 47.28
C ILE A 46 -86.41 20.34 45.92
N SER A 47 -87.67 20.71 45.78
CA SER A 47 -88.25 21.38 44.64
C SER A 47 -87.45 22.64 44.29
N GLY A 48 -86.38 22.48 43.51
CA GLY A 48 -86.00 23.48 42.53
C GLY A 48 -87.16 23.56 41.55
N SER A 49 -87.63 24.77 41.29
CA SER A 49 -88.77 25.10 40.41
C SER A 49 -88.91 24.11 39.25
N THR A 50 -90.08 23.48 39.12
CA THR A 50 -90.46 22.88 37.83
C THR A 50 -90.26 23.94 36.77
N PRO A 51 -89.60 23.63 35.64
CA PRO A 51 -89.35 24.61 34.60
C PRO A 51 -90.69 25.27 34.23
N PRO A 52 -90.75 26.61 34.22
CA PRO A 52 -91.98 27.31 33.92
C PRO A 52 -92.44 26.97 32.50
N ALA A 53 -93.76 26.84 32.31
CA ALA A 53 -94.32 26.54 30.98
C ALA A 53 -94.03 27.64 29.94
N SER A 54 -93.72 28.87 30.41
CA SER A 54 -93.20 30.01 29.65
C SER A 54 -92.45 30.96 30.61
N GLY A 55 -91.33 31.57 30.17
CA GLY A 55 -90.45 32.45 30.96
C GLY A 55 -89.12 31.80 31.39
N ASP A 56 -88.20 32.59 31.95
CA ASP A 56 -86.85 32.14 32.31
C ASP A 56 -86.85 31.23 33.55
N TRP A 57 -86.03 30.18 33.51
CA TRP A 57 -85.75 29.25 34.60
C TRP A 57 -84.42 29.58 35.27
N ILE A 58 -84.49 30.25 36.43
CA ILE A 58 -83.31 30.65 37.21
C ILE A 58 -82.94 29.52 38.19
N ILE A 59 -81.70 29.04 38.10
CA ILE A 59 -81.08 28.03 38.98
C ILE A 59 -80.13 28.74 39.96
N ASP A 60 -80.64 29.12 41.12
CA ASP A 60 -79.93 29.86 42.18
C ASP A 60 -79.30 28.95 43.26
N GLN A 61 -79.54 27.65 43.17
CA GLN A 61 -78.99 26.61 44.03
C GLN A 61 -78.76 25.33 43.22
N LYS A 62 -77.89 24.45 43.72
CA LYS A 62 -77.64 23.15 43.13
C LYS A 62 -78.94 22.40 42.79
N THR A 63 -79.18 22.22 41.49
CA THR A 63 -80.36 21.58 40.92
C THR A 63 -79.92 20.38 40.08
N THR A 64 -80.65 19.27 40.16
CA THR A 64 -80.37 18.05 39.40
C THR A 64 -81.63 17.61 38.66
N VAL A 65 -81.48 17.38 37.36
CA VAL A 65 -82.50 16.81 36.48
C VAL A 65 -81.98 15.46 35.98
N ASP A 66 -82.76 14.39 36.16
CA ASP A 66 -82.36 13.05 35.76
C ASP A 66 -83.56 12.27 35.20
N ASN A 67 -83.41 11.68 34.01
CA ASN A 67 -84.46 10.96 33.27
C ASN A 67 -85.74 11.79 33.00
N GLU A 68 -85.60 13.10 32.79
CA GLU A 68 -86.74 13.97 32.52
C GLU A 68 -86.54 14.76 31.22
N ASN A 69 -87.63 14.92 30.44
CA ASN A 69 -87.60 15.79 29.28
C ASN A 69 -88.01 17.20 29.71
N ILE A 70 -87.08 18.14 29.63
CA ILE A 70 -87.30 19.55 29.88
C ILE A 70 -87.75 20.18 28.57
N THR A 71 -88.89 20.85 28.57
CA THR A 71 -89.29 21.70 27.44
C THR A 71 -89.55 23.10 27.95
N ILE A 72 -88.77 24.07 27.50
CA ILE A 72 -88.79 25.44 28.00
C ILE A 72 -89.04 26.44 26.86
N ASP A 73 -89.77 27.50 27.19
CA ASP A 73 -90.06 28.66 26.35
C ASP A 73 -89.56 29.92 27.09
N GLY A 74 -88.24 30.06 27.19
CA GLY A 74 -87.50 31.04 28.01
C GLY A 74 -86.06 30.57 28.31
N ASP A 75 -85.23 31.42 28.94
CA ASP A 75 -83.82 31.12 29.21
C ASP A 75 -83.63 30.20 30.42
N ILE A 76 -82.60 29.35 30.42
CA ILE A 76 -82.12 28.65 31.62
C ILE A 76 -80.92 29.42 32.17
N ILE A 77 -81.06 30.11 33.31
CA ILE A 77 -80.01 30.93 33.91
C ILE A 77 -79.43 30.23 35.13
N VAL A 78 -78.21 29.70 35.03
CA VAL A 78 -77.50 28.96 36.07
C VAL A 78 -76.58 29.88 36.87
N GLN A 79 -76.94 30.14 38.13
CA GLN A 79 -76.16 30.96 39.08
C GLN A 79 -75.36 30.12 40.09
N ASP A 80 -75.82 28.90 40.43
CA ASP A 80 -75.05 27.89 41.19
C ASP A 80 -74.83 26.66 40.30
N THR A 81 -75.31 25.47 40.64
CA THR A 81 -74.96 24.25 39.90
C THR A 81 -76.19 23.62 39.22
N LEU A 82 -76.11 23.33 37.92
CA LEU A 82 -77.10 22.52 37.21
C LEU A 82 -76.47 21.20 36.76
N ILE A 83 -77.02 20.07 37.21
CA ILE A 83 -76.62 18.73 36.77
C ILE A 83 -77.78 18.13 35.99
N VAL A 84 -77.55 17.78 34.72
CA VAL A 84 -78.55 17.14 33.87
C VAL A 84 -78.03 15.77 33.42
N ARG A 85 -78.82 14.73 33.65
CA ARG A 85 -78.48 13.34 33.33
C ARG A 85 -79.58 12.64 32.55
N ASN A 86 -79.24 11.83 31.56
CA ASN A 86 -80.18 10.92 30.87
C ASN A 86 -81.46 11.63 30.37
N SER A 87 -81.34 12.90 29.98
CA SER A 87 -82.48 13.80 29.81
C SER A 87 -82.47 14.46 28.44
N VAL A 88 -83.62 14.98 28.00
CA VAL A 88 -83.71 15.80 26.79
C VAL A 88 -84.12 17.22 27.16
N ILE A 89 -83.31 18.21 26.81
CA ILE A 89 -83.68 19.63 26.93
C ILE A 89 -84.13 20.13 25.55
N TRP A 90 -85.34 20.67 25.50
CA TRP A 90 -85.94 21.18 24.27
C TRP A 90 -86.34 22.65 24.42
N PHE A 91 -85.72 23.51 23.63
CA PHE A 91 -86.04 24.94 23.55
C PHE A 91 -87.12 25.18 22.47
N LYS A 92 -88.24 25.82 22.85
CA LYS A 92 -89.41 26.04 21.97
C LYS A 92 -89.34 27.28 21.10
N THR A 93 -88.68 28.36 21.56
CA THR A 93 -88.69 29.66 20.87
C THR A 93 -87.29 30.15 20.53
N ASN A 94 -87.27 31.10 19.58
CA ASN A 94 -86.13 31.62 18.85
C ASN A 94 -85.18 32.49 19.71
N LYS A 95 -85.41 32.57 21.03
CA LYS A 95 -84.71 33.47 21.96
C LYS A 95 -84.36 32.79 23.28
N SER A 96 -84.42 31.47 23.36
CA SER A 96 -84.14 30.75 24.59
C SER A 96 -82.69 30.24 24.63
N PHE A 97 -81.97 30.60 25.69
CA PHE A 97 -80.55 30.30 25.89
C PHE A 97 -80.35 29.49 27.17
N LEU A 98 -79.32 28.63 27.23
CA LEU A 98 -78.76 28.21 28.50
C LEU A 98 -77.58 29.11 28.86
N LYS A 99 -77.71 29.86 29.96
CA LYS A 99 -76.72 30.83 30.43
C LYS A 99 -76.12 30.39 31.77
N VAL A 100 -74.81 30.19 31.84
CA VAL A 100 -74.10 29.90 33.11
C VAL A 100 -73.36 31.17 33.55
N MET A 101 -73.68 31.66 34.74
CA MET A 101 -73.09 32.88 35.32
C MET A 101 -71.73 32.58 35.98
N GLN A 102 -71.02 33.62 36.40
CA GLN A 102 -69.62 33.57 36.86
C GLN A 102 -69.29 32.55 37.94
N ASP A 103 -70.19 32.27 38.90
CA ASP A 103 -69.97 31.26 39.95
C ASP A 103 -70.72 29.94 39.66
N GLY A 104 -71.36 29.85 38.50
CA GLY A 104 -72.21 28.74 38.12
C GLY A 104 -71.45 27.54 37.57
N ALA A 105 -72.01 26.35 37.67
CA ALA A 105 -71.45 25.14 37.08
C ALA A 105 -72.54 24.33 36.37
N ILE A 106 -72.22 23.83 35.18
CA ILE A 106 -73.10 22.93 34.44
C ILE A 106 -72.41 21.59 34.17
N TYR A 107 -73.14 20.52 34.46
CA TYR A 107 -72.73 19.15 34.21
C TYR A 107 -73.81 18.46 33.37
N LEU A 108 -73.49 18.17 32.11
CA LEU A 108 -74.35 17.40 31.22
C LEU A 108 -73.76 16.00 31.05
N GLU A 109 -74.58 14.98 31.28
CA GLU A 109 -74.17 13.59 31.14
C GLU A 109 -75.28 12.80 30.44
N ASN A 110 -74.99 12.12 29.32
CA ASN A 110 -76.01 11.40 28.55
C ASN A 110 -77.25 12.26 28.25
N THR A 111 -77.02 13.52 27.86
CA THR A 111 -78.09 14.51 27.68
C THR A 111 -78.21 14.90 26.21
N THR A 112 -79.44 15.02 25.71
CA THR A 112 -79.69 15.57 24.36
C THR A 112 -80.27 16.97 24.47
N ILE A 113 -79.67 17.94 23.80
CA ILE A 113 -80.20 19.31 23.69
C ILE A 113 -80.65 19.55 22.26
N LYS A 114 -81.88 20.06 22.10
CA LYS A 114 -82.49 20.34 20.79
C LYS A 114 -83.06 21.74 20.72
N SER A 115 -82.94 22.37 19.55
CA SER A 115 -83.70 23.57 19.15
C SER A 115 -84.40 23.35 17.80
N TYR A 116 -85.54 24.03 17.59
CA TYR A 116 -86.38 23.89 16.39
C TYR A 116 -86.17 24.98 15.33
N ASP A 117 -85.51 26.09 15.69
CA ASP A 117 -85.45 27.26 14.81
C ASP A 117 -84.00 27.71 14.58
N ILE A 118 -83.77 28.06 13.33
CA ILE A 118 -82.50 28.46 12.75
C ILE A 118 -82.02 29.77 13.38
N ASN A 119 -82.87 30.74 13.73
CA ASN A 119 -82.40 32.07 14.16
C ASN A 119 -81.99 32.22 15.64
N ILE A 120 -81.37 31.21 16.26
CA ILE A 120 -80.86 31.31 17.62
C ILE A 120 -79.40 31.79 17.61
N ARG A 121 -79.13 32.90 18.30
CA ARG A 121 -77.80 33.53 18.35
C ARG A 121 -76.74 32.64 19.02
N TRP A 122 -77.12 31.92 20.09
CA TRP A 122 -76.31 30.98 20.91
C TRP A 122 -77.28 29.97 21.56
N ALA A 123 -77.03 28.66 21.72
CA ALA A 123 -77.85 27.88 22.67
C ALA A 123 -77.20 27.71 24.04
N PHE A 124 -75.88 27.86 24.13
CA PHE A 124 -75.13 27.72 25.37
C PHE A 124 -74.16 28.88 25.50
N ASP A 125 -74.30 29.62 26.60
CA ASP A 125 -73.59 30.87 26.91
C ASP A 125 -73.00 30.75 28.33
N ILE A 126 -71.72 30.40 28.44
CA ILE A 126 -71.05 30.26 29.76
C ILE A 126 -70.13 31.47 29.97
N TYR A 127 -70.35 32.23 31.05
CA TYR A 127 -69.61 33.44 31.37
C TYR A 127 -68.44 33.15 32.31
N SER A 128 -67.40 33.99 32.18
CA SER A 128 -66.13 33.92 32.90
C SER A 128 -66.27 33.48 34.36
N GLY A 129 -65.54 32.43 34.74
CA GLY A 129 -65.53 31.80 36.08
C GLY A 129 -66.40 30.55 36.22
N GLY A 130 -67.42 30.36 35.37
CA GLY A 130 -68.31 29.20 35.45
C GLY A 130 -67.60 27.90 35.03
N LYS A 131 -68.03 26.72 35.51
CA LYS A 131 -67.46 25.41 35.11
C LYS A 131 -68.36 24.66 34.14
N CYS A 132 -67.79 24.11 33.07
CA CYS A 132 -68.52 23.33 32.08
C CYS A 132 -67.97 21.92 31.93
N VAL A 133 -68.82 20.92 32.16
CA VAL A 133 -68.51 19.52 31.86
C VAL A 133 -69.64 18.91 31.04
N ILE A 134 -69.33 18.49 29.81
CA ILE A 134 -70.27 17.82 28.91
C ILE A 134 -69.73 16.43 28.60
N LYS A 135 -70.52 15.39 28.86
CA LYS A 135 -70.13 14.00 28.64
C LYS A 135 -71.22 13.20 27.96
N ASN A 136 -70.86 12.34 27.01
CA ASN A 136 -71.78 11.39 26.36
C ASN A 136 -73.06 12.04 25.81
N SER A 137 -72.96 13.29 25.34
CA SER A 137 -74.16 14.11 25.07
C SER A 137 -74.32 14.41 23.57
N THR A 138 -75.52 14.81 23.17
CA THR A 138 -75.82 15.19 21.78
C THR A 138 -76.44 16.58 21.71
N LEU A 139 -75.85 17.47 20.92
CA LEU A 139 -76.34 18.82 20.66
C LEU A 139 -76.85 18.87 19.21
N ILE A 140 -78.10 19.28 18.97
CA ILE A 140 -78.73 19.22 17.64
C ILE A 140 -79.40 20.55 17.27
N ASN A 141 -79.10 21.05 16.06
CA ASN A 141 -79.78 22.17 15.38
C ASN A 141 -79.72 23.46 16.20
N ILE A 142 -78.50 23.89 16.51
CA ILE A 142 -78.23 25.04 17.35
C ILE A 142 -77.52 26.12 16.51
N GLY A 143 -78.29 27.09 16.03
CA GLY A 143 -77.77 28.37 15.49
C GLY A 143 -77.61 28.43 13.97
N TYR A 144 -78.32 29.39 13.36
CA TYR A 144 -78.33 29.83 11.97
C TYR A 144 -79.02 31.21 11.86
N GLY A 145 -78.22 32.25 11.98
CA GLY A 145 -78.52 33.62 11.69
C GLY A 145 -77.29 34.16 10.97
N GLY A 146 -77.47 34.77 9.80
CA GLY A 146 -76.42 35.01 8.82
C GLY A 146 -75.33 36.03 9.19
N ASN A 147 -74.79 36.01 10.41
CA ASN A 147 -73.66 36.81 10.90
C ASN A 147 -72.62 35.93 11.62
N ASP A 148 -71.34 36.33 11.58
CA ASP A 148 -70.14 35.57 12.00
C ASP A 148 -69.99 35.20 13.50
N TYR A 149 -71.05 35.31 14.32
CA TYR A 149 -70.97 35.25 15.79
C TYR A 149 -71.81 34.16 16.47
N GLU A 150 -72.34 33.18 15.71
CA GLU A 150 -73.34 32.25 16.22
C GLU A 150 -72.76 30.83 16.40
N SER A 151 -72.78 30.30 17.64
CA SER A 151 -72.19 29.00 18.00
C SER A 151 -73.15 28.09 18.76
N ALA A 152 -72.94 26.77 18.63
CA ALA A 152 -73.65 25.76 19.40
C ALA A 152 -73.24 25.76 20.87
N LEU A 153 -71.97 26.08 21.12
CA LEU A 153 -71.39 26.15 22.45
C LEU A 153 -70.45 27.34 22.51
N TRP A 154 -70.84 28.42 23.18
CA TRP A 154 -69.94 29.52 23.55
C TRP A 154 -69.56 29.39 25.03
N ILE A 155 -68.27 29.26 25.29
CA ILE A 155 -67.74 29.06 26.63
C ILE A 155 -66.65 30.08 26.93
N ASN A 156 -66.89 30.91 27.93
CA ASN A 156 -65.87 31.69 28.60
C ASN A 156 -65.75 31.13 30.02
N SER A 157 -64.76 30.27 30.26
CA SER A 157 -64.63 29.48 31.49
C SER A 157 -63.18 29.14 31.77
N ASP A 158 -62.75 29.21 33.04
CA ASP A 158 -61.41 28.80 33.45
C ASP A 158 -61.09 27.32 33.11
N SER A 159 -62.11 26.45 33.02
CA SER A 159 -61.92 25.02 32.76
C SER A 159 -63.08 24.39 32.01
N VAL A 160 -62.77 23.79 30.86
CA VAL A 160 -63.73 23.19 29.93
C VAL A 160 -63.39 21.72 29.68
N VAL A 161 -64.36 20.83 29.89
CA VAL A 161 -64.21 19.39 29.59
C VAL A 161 -65.39 18.93 28.75
N ILE A 162 -65.13 18.52 27.51
CA ILE A 162 -66.13 17.99 26.58
C ILE A 162 -65.67 16.62 26.11
N ASN A 163 -66.38 15.57 26.52
CA ASN A 163 -66.02 14.20 26.20
C ASN A 163 -67.18 13.45 25.53
N ASP A 164 -66.87 12.57 24.58
CA ASP A 164 -67.83 11.64 23.96
C ASP A 164 -69.10 12.33 23.44
N THR A 165 -68.95 13.53 22.88
CA THR A 165 -70.09 14.41 22.57
C THR A 165 -70.26 14.56 21.06
N THR A 166 -71.50 14.56 20.57
CA THR A 166 -71.83 14.78 19.16
C THR A 166 -72.58 16.09 18.98
N ILE A 167 -72.12 16.94 18.06
CA ILE A 167 -72.74 18.22 17.69
C ILE A 167 -73.21 18.11 16.23
N LEU A 168 -74.50 18.37 16.00
CA LEU A 168 -75.15 18.27 14.69
C LEU A 168 -75.75 19.63 14.29
N ASP A 169 -75.48 20.04 13.05
CA ASP A 169 -76.09 21.20 12.37
C ASP A 169 -75.93 22.52 13.14
N ALA A 170 -74.66 22.91 13.36
CA ALA A 170 -74.27 24.16 14.03
C ALA A 170 -73.47 25.07 13.09
N TYR A 171 -73.69 26.39 13.17
CA TYR A 171 -72.90 27.37 12.41
C TYR A 171 -71.45 27.45 12.92
N ILE A 172 -71.23 27.53 14.24
CA ILE A 172 -69.93 27.26 14.87
C ILE A 172 -70.16 26.12 15.88
N GLY A 173 -69.43 25.01 15.79
CA GLY A 173 -69.62 23.87 16.68
C GLY A 173 -69.26 24.19 18.14
N ILE A 174 -68.01 24.61 18.37
CA ILE A 174 -67.50 24.98 19.69
C ILE A 174 -66.72 26.29 19.58
N TRP A 175 -67.00 27.24 20.47
CA TRP A 175 -66.23 28.47 20.65
C TRP A 175 -65.84 28.60 22.12
N ILE A 176 -64.53 28.62 22.41
CA ILE A 176 -63.99 28.84 23.76
C ILE A 176 -63.10 30.09 23.78
N ASP A 177 -63.35 30.99 24.73
CA ASP A 177 -62.53 32.18 25.00
C ASP A 177 -62.00 32.15 26.45
N ASP A 178 -60.79 32.67 26.67
CA ASP A 178 -60.20 32.96 28.00
C ASP A 178 -60.11 31.74 28.96
N ALA A 179 -59.83 30.53 28.46
CA ALA A 179 -59.80 29.32 29.26
C ALA A 179 -58.39 28.87 29.68
N ASN A 180 -58.18 28.57 30.95
CA ASN A 180 -56.89 28.05 31.42
C ASN A 180 -56.67 26.59 30.98
N ASN A 181 -57.70 25.74 31.08
CA ASN A 181 -57.59 24.31 30.74
C ASN A 181 -58.75 23.86 29.85
N ILE A 182 -58.44 23.38 28.65
CA ILE A 182 -59.41 22.84 27.70
C ILE A 182 -59.10 21.37 27.46
N THR A 183 -60.12 20.52 27.61
CA THR A 183 -60.08 19.11 27.21
C THR A 183 -61.25 18.82 26.28
N ILE A 184 -60.95 18.47 25.03
CA ILE A 184 -61.90 18.00 24.02
C ILE A 184 -61.49 16.58 23.65
N ASP A 185 -62.32 15.60 24.00
CA ASP A 185 -61.98 14.18 23.86
C ASP A 185 -63.12 13.38 23.18
N ASN A 186 -62.83 12.71 22.08
CA ASN A 186 -63.79 11.90 21.30
C ASN A 186 -65.07 12.68 20.91
N VAL A 187 -64.88 13.91 20.44
CA VAL A 187 -65.98 14.81 20.02
C VAL A 187 -66.19 14.72 18.51
N ARG A 188 -67.46 14.65 18.09
CA ARG A 188 -67.84 14.61 16.66
C ARG A 188 -68.68 15.83 16.30
N ILE A 189 -68.29 16.56 15.25
CA ILE A 189 -69.00 17.72 14.74
C ILE A 189 -69.38 17.47 13.29
N TYR A 190 -70.68 17.48 13.01
CA TYR A 190 -71.25 17.35 11.67
C TYR A 190 -72.21 18.50 11.39
N SER A 191 -72.18 19.05 10.18
CA SER A 191 -73.08 20.14 9.77
C SER A 191 -73.60 19.90 8.37
N ASN A 192 -74.92 19.92 8.16
CA ASN A 192 -75.54 19.90 6.82
C ASN A 192 -76.05 21.29 6.39
N LEU A 193 -75.64 22.36 7.09
CA LEU A 193 -76.08 23.72 6.80
C LEU A 193 -75.58 24.18 5.42
N GLU A 194 -76.38 24.98 4.71
CA GLU A 194 -76.03 25.53 3.39
C GLU A 194 -74.99 26.66 3.46
N SER A 195 -74.79 27.27 4.64
CA SER A 195 -73.84 28.36 4.89
C SER A 195 -72.51 27.85 5.48
N SER A 196 -71.42 28.60 5.29
CA SER A 196 -70.09 28.28 5.83
C SER A 196 -70.11 28.10 7.35
N SER A 197 -69.74 26.91 7.84
CA SER A 197 -69.74 26.59 9.27
C SER A 197 -68.31 26.36 9.83
N MET A 198 -68.03 26.72 11.07
CA MET A 198 -66.74 26.50 11.75
C MET A 198 -66.85 25.30 12.70
N GLY A 199 -65.83 24.45 12.77
CA GLY A 199 -65.80 23.32 13.71
C GLY A 199 -65.57 23.79 15.15
N VAL A 200 -64.31 24.10 15.48
CA VAL A 200 -63.87 24.55 16.80
C VAL A 200 -63.07 25.84 16.68
N ARG A 201 -63.36 26.83 17.52
CA ARG A 201 -62.60 28.07 17.68
C ARG A 201 -62.14 28.22 19.13
N LEU A 202 -60.83 28.40 19.33
CA LEU A 202 -60.19 28.63 20.62
C LEU A 202 -59.46 29.97 20.60
N ASN A 203 -59.72 30.85 21.56
CA ASN A 203 -58.98 32.10 21.73
C ASN A 203 -58.46 32.25 23.17
N ASP A 204 -57.25 32.81 23.29
CA ASP A 204 -56.62 33.22 24.57
C ASP A 204 -56.64 32.11 25.64
N SER A 205 -56.22 30.90 25.25
CA SER A 205 -56.27 29.70 26.10
C SER A 205 -54.89 29.18 26.48
N GLN A 206 -54.70 28.69 27.72
CA GLN A 206 -53.35 28.34 28.21
C GLN A 206 -52.92 26.89 27.98
N ASP A 207 -53.72 25.90 28.36
CA ASP A 207 -53.42 24.48 28.18
C ASP A 207 -54.56 23.81 27.40
N VAL A 208 -54.28 23.38 26.16
CA VAL A 208 -55.28 22.86 25.23
C VAL A 208 -54.98 21.41 24.87
N PHE A 209 -55.86 20.49 25.26
CA PHE A 209 -55.77 19.07 24.89
C PHE A 209 -56.97 18.65 24.04
N ILE A 210 -56.69 18.26 22.80
CA ILE A 210 -57.67 17.76 21.84
C ILE A 210 -57.26 16.33 21.45
N SER A 211 -58.14 15.36 21.69
CA SER A 211 -57.96 13.97 21.26
C SER A 211 -59.25 13.43 20.64
N GLY A 212 -59.16 12.64 19.56
CA GLY A 212 -60.34 12.01 18.96
C GLY A 212 -61.37 12.99 18.38
N LEU A 213 -60.96 14.21 18.03
CA LEU A 213 -61.87 15.20 17.43
C LEU A 213 -62.11 14.85 15.96
N ILE A 214 -63.38 14.67 15.59
CA ILE A 214 -63.81 14.38 14.22
C ILE A 214 -64.66 15.54 13.72
N VAL A 215 -64.15 16.24 12.71
CA VAL A 215 -64.85 17.34 12.03
C VAL A 215 -64.96 17.00 10.54
N ASN A 216 -66.16 16.63 10.10
CA ASN A 216 -66.40 16.15 8.73
C ASN A 216 -67.72 16.68 8.16
N SER A 217 -67.65 17.66 7.27
CA SER A 217 -68.81 18.16 6.51
C SER A 217 -68.39 18.92 5.25
N SER A 218 -69.24 18.85 4.22
CA SER A 218 -69.03 19.48 2.92
C SER A 218 -69.04 21.01 2.93
N ASN A 219 -69.49 21.66 4.01
CA ASN A 219 -69.64 23.11 4.11
C ASN A 219 -68.89 23.73 5.32
N ILE A 220 -67.77 23.12 5.73
CA ILE A 220 -66.93 23.64 6.82
C ILE A 220 -65.87 24.61 6.31
N ASP A 221 -65.84 25.82 6.88
CA ASP A 221 -64.85 26.88 6.71
C ASP A 221 -63.51 26.44 7.28
N LYS A 222 -63.32 26.45 8.60
CA LYS A 222 -62.16 25.80 9.23
C LYS A 222 -62.64 24.74 10.21
N SER A 223 -61.95 23.61 10.24
CA SER A 223 -62.21 22.58 11.25
C SER A 223 -61.78 23.05 12.63
N LEU A 224 -60.63 23.73 12.69
CA LEU A 224 -60.04 24.20 13.93
C LEU A 224 -59.34 25.55 13.72
N GLU A 225 -59.68 26.53 14.55
CA GLU A 225 -59.01 27.83 14.63
C GLU A 225 -58.51 28.05 16.06
N ILE A 226 -57.21 28.31 16.22
CA ILE A 226 -56.58 28.58 17.52
C ILE A 226 -55.85 29.92 17.46
N LYS A 227 -56.11 30.79 18.43
CA LYS A 227 -55.46 32.10 18.53
C LYS A 227 -54.96 32.36 19.94
N LEU A 228 -53.82 33.04 20.06
CA LEU A 228 -53.28 33.55 21.33
C LEU A 228 -53.15 32.47 22.42
N SER A 229 -52.90 31.22 22.03
CA SER A 229 -52.94 30.08 22.95
C SER A 229 -51.57 29.45 23.18
N LYS A 230 -51.41 28.71 24.27
CA LYS A 230 -50.16 28.01 24.63
C LYS A 230 -50.40 26.52 24.83
N ASN A 231 -49.33 25.73 24.90
CA ASN A 231 -49.33 24.30 25.23
C ASN A 231 -50.48 23.54 24.55
N ILE A 232 -50.43 23.47 23.22
CA ILE A 232 -51.50 22.92 22.39
C ILE A 232 -51.13 21.49 22.01
N THR A 233 -51.96 20.52 22.35
CA THR A 233 -51.81 19.12 21.96
C THR A 233 -53.02 18.65 21.17
N ILE A 234 -52.82 18.17 19.95
CA ILE A 234 -53.84 17.60 19.07
C ILE A 234 -53.42 16.18 18.70
N ARG A 235 -54.23 15.18 19.08
CA ARG A 235 -53.92 13.77 18.77
C ARG A 235 -55.14 13.01 18.25
N ASP A 236 -54.89 11.91 17.54
CA ASP A 236 -55.92 10.94 17.13
C ASP A 236 -57.15 11.56 16.44
N SER A 237 -56.96 12.68 15.72
CA SER A 237 -58.06 13.53 15.23
C SER A 237 -58.22 13.46 13.72
N TYR A 238 -59.46 13.60 13.23
CA TYR A 238 -59.79 13.70 11.81
C TYR A 238 -60.43 15.06 11.52
N LEU A 239 -59.72 15.93 10.81
CA LEU A 239 -60.11 17.33 10.60
C LEU A 239 -60.16 17.64 9.11
N SER A 240 -61.36 17.87 8.59
CA SER A 240 -61.59 18.14 7.15
C SER A 240 -62.28 19.48 6.90
N SER A 241 -61.81 20.23 5.90
CA SER A 241 -62.45 21.48 5.42
C SER A 241 -62.63 21.44 3.90
N CYS A 242 -63.69 22.11 3.42
CA CYS A 242 -64.09 22.05 2.01
C CYS A 242 -64.30 23.41 1.34
N ILE A 243 -64.36 24.52 2.08
CA ILE A 243 -64.74 25.84 1.53
C ILE A 243 -63.77 26.99 1.86
N SER A 244 -62.77 26.78 2.73
CA SER A 244 -61.82 27.83 3.11
C SER A 244 -60.38 27.50 2.78
N SER A 245 -59.56 28.54 2.91
CA SER A 245 -58.11 28.46 2.79
C SER A 245 -57.44 27.50 3.77
N TYR A 246 -58.05 27.11 4.90
CA TYR A 246 -57.37 26.31 5.95
C TYR A 246 -58.28 25.28 6.62
N SER A 247 -57.81 24.04 6.82
CA SER A 247 -58.49 23.09 7.72
C SER A 247 -58.18 23.40 9.18
N ILE A 248 -56.90 23.65 9.48
CA ILE A 248 -56.44 24.16 10.78
C ILE A 248 -55.72 25.49 10.56
N PHE A 249 -56.04 26.50 11.38
CA PHE A 249 -55.31 27.77 11.39
C PHE A 249 -54.92 28.16 12.81
N ILE A 250 -53.61 28.31 13.06
CA ILE A 250 -53.04 28.63 14.38
C ILE A 250 -52.30 29.96 14.30
N THR A 251 -52.64 30.94 15.14
CA THR A 251 -51.95 32.23 15.16
C THR A 251 -51.54 32.72 16.54
N ASN A 252 -50.39 33.41 16.60
CA ASN A 252 -49.83 34.02 17.81
C ASN A 252 -49.80 33.05 19.01
N SER A 253 -49.37 31.80 18.76
CA SER A 253 -49.45 30.71 19.72
C SER A 253 -48.09 30.02 19.90
N SER A 254 -47.89 29.30 21.00
CA SER A 254 -46.63 28.59 21.27
C SER A 254 -46.84 27.14 21.69
N ASP A 255 -45.81 26.33 21.50
CA ASP A 255 -45.69 24.97 22.03
C ASP A 255 -46.81 24.05 21.53
N ILE A 256 -46.82 23.79 20.21
CA ILE A 256 -47.84 23.00 19.53
C ILE A 256 -47.32 21.59 19.24
N GLU A 257 -48.08 20.57 19.62
CA GLU A 257 -47.86 19.16 19.27
C GLU A 257 -49.08 18.64 18.49
N ILE A 258 -48.85 18.13 17.29
CA ILE A 258 -49.84 17.42 16.49
C ILE A 258 -49.33 16.00 16.24
N ALA A 259 -50.09 14.98 16.64
CA ALA A 259 -49.69 13.60 16.46
C ALA A 259 -50.84 12.70 15.98
N ASP A 260 -50.51 11.61 15.29
CA ASP A 260 -51.43 10.50 15.02
C ASP A 260 -52.76 10.94 14.35
N SER A 261 -52.73 12.00 13.55
CA SER A 261 -53.94 12.67 13.04
C SER A 261 -54.01 12.67 11.51
N LEU A 262 -55.21 12.87 10.98
CA LEU A 262 -55.48 13.03 9.54
C LEU A 262 -56.16 14.39 9.32
N ILE A 263 -55.48 15.27 8.60
CA ILE A 263 -55.94 16.63 8.33
C ILE A 263 -56.05 16.82 6.83
N GLU A 264 -57.25 17.12 6.35
CA GLU A 264 -57.58 17.16 4.92
C GLU A 264 -58.20 18.51 4.52
N ASN A 265 -57.77 19.08 3.40
CA ASN A 265 -58.41 20.26 2.81
C ASN A 265 -58.79 19.99 1.35
N THR A 266 -60.09 19.98 1.04
CA THR A 266 -60.58 19.72 -0.32
C THR A 266 -60.95 21.00 -1.07
N TYR A 267 -60.57 22.18 -0.57
CA TYR A 267 -60.88 23.44 -1.21
C TYR A 267 -60.05 23.61 -2.49
N SER A 268 -60.71 23.90 -3.61
CA SER A 268 -60.12 23.77 -4.95
C SER A 268 -59.42 25.02 -5.48
N SER A 269 -59.21 26.06 -4.65
CA SER A 269 -58.59 27.31 -5.08
C SER A 269 -57.06 27.24 -5.11
N MET A 270 -56.45 27.67 -6.21
CA MET A 270 -54.99 27.73 -6.38
C MET A 270 -54.28 28.64 -5.37
N TYR A 271 -54.98 29.68 -4.88
CA TYR A 271 -54.42 30.68 -3.98
C TYR A 271 -54.73 30.40 -2.50
N ALA A 272 -55.47 29.33 -2.20
CA ALA A 272 -56.01 29.06 -0.89
C ALA A 272 -56.48 27.60 -0.81
N GLY A 273 -55.95 26.81 0.12
CA GLY A 273 -56.33 25.40 0.26
C GLY A 273 -55.29 24.62 1.02
N PHE A 274 -55.05 25.04 2.26
CA PHE A 274 -54.03 24.56 3.19
C PHE A 274 -54.62 23.54 4.17
N ALA A 275 -53.95 22.40 4.39
CA ALA A 275 -54.34 21.51 5.49
C ALA A 275 -54.05 22.20 6.83
N LEU A 276 -52.88 22.84 6.95
CA LEU A 276 -52.43 23.51 8.16
C LEU A 276 -51.75 24.85 7.84
N GLY A 277 -52.28 25.93 8.41
CA GLY A 277 -51.70 27.28 8.32
C GLY A 277 -51.27 27.83 9.68
N MET A 278 -50.13 28.50 9.70
CA MET A 278 -49.56 29.08 10.92
C MET A 278 -49.06 30.50 10.72
N GLU A 279 -49.23 31.32 11.75
CA GLU A 279 -48.66 32.66 11.83
C GLU A 279 -48.17 33.01 13.23
N ASN A 280 -46.94 33.53 13.35
CA ASN A 280 -46.30 33.90 14.62
C ASN A 280 -46.32 32.75 15.64
N VAL A 281 -45.67 31.63 15.30
CA VAL A 281 -45.63 30.41 16.09
C VAL A 281 -44.21 30.08 16.52
N ASN A 282 -43.97 29.93 17.83
CA ASN A 282 -42.60 29.72 18.32
C ASN A 282 -42.09 28.28 18.11
N TYR A 283 -42.92 27.27 18.41
CA TYR A 283 -42.53 25.86 18.35
C TYR A 283 -43.72 25.03 17.87
N ILE A 284 -43.45 24.17 16.88
CA ILE A 284 -44.40 23.14 16.46
C ILE A 284 -43.68 21.82 16.19
N ASN A 285 -44.29 20.73 16.68
CA ASN A 285 -43.91 19.37 16.39
C ASN A 285 -45.08 18.60 15.78
N ILE A 286 -44.87 18.01 14.61
CA ILE A 286 -45.85 17.18 13.88
C ILE A 286 -45.28 15.77 13.73
N THR A 287 -45.98 14.77 14.26
CA THR A 287 -45.51 13.37 14.23
C THR A 287 -46.60 12.42 13.74
N ASN A 288 -46.23 11.41 12.94
CA ASN A 288 -47.16 10.37 12.47
C ASN A 288 -48.52 10.90 11.95
N THR A 289 -48.49 12.03 11.26
CA THR A 289 -49.70 12.77 10.85
C THR A 289 -49.76 12.81 9.34
N THR A 290 -50.95 12.64 8.77
CA THR A 290 -51.17 12.81 7.33
C THR A 290 -51.81 14.17 7.09
N LEU A 291 -51.11 15.05 6.37
CA LEU A 291 -51.62 16.32 5.87
C LEU A 291 -51.92 16.16 4.38
N SER A 292 -53.19 16.25 4.01
CA SER A 292 -53.64 16.12 2.61
C SER A 292 -54.37 17.39 2.17
N SER A 293 -54.13 17.82 0.93
CA SER A 293 -54.79 18.99 0.38
C SER A 293 -54.98 18.91 -1.13
N HIS A 294 -55.93 19.66 -1.66
CA HIS A 294 -56.07 19.81 -3.11
C HIS A 294 -54.93 20.65 -3.70
N TRP A 295 -54.45 21.68 -3.00
CA TRP A 295 -53.38 22.56 -3.47
C TRP A 295 -52.16 22.61 -2.55
N HIS A 296 -52.29 23.02 -1.29
CA HIS A 296 -51.12 23.24 -0.44
C HIS A 296 -51.24 22.48 0.87
N THR A 297 -50.26 21.70 1.35
CA THR A 297 -50.50 20.99 2.63
C THR A 297 -50.18 21.86 3.84
N LEU A 298 -49.07 22.58 3.78
CA LEU A 298 -48.54 23.32 4.92
C LEU A 298 -48.18 24.75 4.53
N TYR A 299 -48.55 25.70 5.37
CA TYR A 299 -48.28 27.13 5.17
C TYR A 299 -47.73 27.79 6.43
N PHE A 300 -46.54 28.39 6.30
CA PHE A 300 -45.94 29.24 7.33
C PHE A 300 -45.89 30.68 6.85
N TYR A 301 -46.42 31.59 7.68
CA TYR A 301 -46.46 33.02 7.41
C TYR A 301 -46.01 33.81 8.62
N ASN A 302 -44.94 34.61 8.53
CA ASN A 302 -44.37 35.43 9.61
C ASN A 302 -43.94 34.65 10.88
N HIS A 303 -42.72 34.92 11.37
CA HIS A 303 -42.19 34.47 12.67
C HIS A 303 -42.60 33.04 13.10
N VAL A 304 -42.28 32.03 12.29
CA VAL A 304 -42.37 30.62 12.72
C VAL A 304 -40.96 30.14 13.04
N ASN A 305 -40.61 29.95 14.32
CA ASN A 305 -39.20 29.79 14.70
C ASN A 305 -38.68 28.36 14.54
N ASN A 306 -39.30 27.37 15.19
CA ASN A 306 -38.83 25.99 15.15
C ASN A 306 -39.95 25.05 14.72
N VAL A 307 -39.76 24.42 13.57
CA VAL A 307 -40.68 23.45 12.98
C VAL A 307 -40.02 22.09 12.94
N THR A 308 -40.66 21.08 13.54
CA THR A 308 -40.26 19.69 13.42
C THR A 308 -41.39 18.86 12.83
N ILE A 309 -41.10 18.10 11.77
CA ILE A 309 -42.02 17.17 11.14
C ILE A 309 -41.33 15.81 11.04
N GLN A 310 -41.97 14.77 11.56
CA GLN A 310 -41.39 13.43 11.59
C GLN A 310 -42.40 12.36 11.23
N ALA A 311 -41.96 11.35 10.46
CA ALA A 311 -42.72 10.13 10.15
C ALA A 311 -44.13 10.42 9.61
N SER A 312 -44.29 11.51 8.87
CA SER A 312 -45.58 12.02 8.44
C SER A 312 -45.77 11.85 6.93
N ASN A 313 -46.99 12.07 6.44
CA ASN A 313 -47.29 12.09 5.02
C ASN A 313 -47.80 13.48 4.64
N LEU A 314 -47.09 14.16 3.73
CA LEU A 314 -47.50 15.44 3.15
C LEU A 314 -47.94 15.17 1.71
N VAL A 315 -49.24 15.28 1.43
CA VAL A 315 -49.80 14.94 0.12
C VAL A 315 -50.58 16.12 -0.47
N SER A 316 -50.12 16.63 -1.61
CA SER A 316 -50.85 17.62 -2.40
C SER A 316 -51.29 17.04 -3.75
N GLU A 317 -52.59 17.13 -4.04
CA GLU A 317 -53.16 16.61 -5.30
C GLU A 317 -52.80 17.46 -6.52
N ARG A 318 -52.63 18.78 -6.40
CA ARG A 318 -52.39 19.70 -7.53
C ARG A 318 -51.32 20.77 -7.31
N GLY A 319 -50.95 21.10 -6.08
CA GLY A 319 -50.09 22.26 -5.78
C GLY A 319 -48.82 21.87 -5.01
N GLU A 320 -48.41 22.71 -4.05
CA GLU A 320 -47.21 22.49 -3.26
C GLU A 320 -47.44 21.60 -2.02
N SER A 321 -46.60 20.60 -1.77
CA SER A 321 -46.71 19.88 -0.49
C SER A 321 -46.24 20.75 0.66
N LEU A 322 -45.06 21.34 0.58
CA LEU A 322 -44.51 22.20 1.61
C LEU A 322 -44.30 23.62 1.09
N TYR A 323 -45.04 24.58 1.63
CA TYR A 323 -44.91 25.99 1.28
C TYR A 323 -44.44 26.82 2.49
N VAL A 324 -43.20 27.31 2.43
CA VAL A 324 -42.53 28.02 3.53
C VAL A 324 -42.09 29.39 3.07
N ARG A 325 -42.68 30.43 3.67
CA ARG A 325 -42.15 31.80 3.61
C ARG A 325 -41.84 32.29 5.01
N GLY A 326 -40.61 32.04 5.43
CA GLY A 326 -40.08 32.49 6.72
C GLY A 326 -39.67 33.96 6.72
N ASP A 327 -38.99 34.35 7.79
CA ASP A 327 -38.50 35.69 8.10
C ASP A 327 -36.98 35.73 8.39
N ASN A 328 -36.24 34.77 7.84
CA ASN A 328 -34.81 34.48 8.06
C ASN A 328 -34.46 33.91 9.45
N HIS A 329 -35.44 33.64 10.32
CA HIS A 329 -35.21 33.00 11.63
C HIS A 329 -35.89 31.63 11.75
N THR A 330 -36.61 31.21 10.72
CA THR A 330 -37.32 29.92 10.67
C THR A 330 -36.34 28.76 10.47
N ASN A 331 -36.26 27.87 11.47
CA ASN A 331 -35.54 26.60 11.43
C ASN A 331 -36.52 25.45 11.19
N ILE A 332 -36.21 24.61 10.20
CA ILE A 332 -37.06 23.49 9.81
C ILE A 332 -36.29 22.19 9.88
N VAL A 333 -36.86 21.21 10.56
CA VAL A 333 -36.36 19.83 10.60
C VAL A 333 -37.46 18.90 10.09
N ILE A 334 -37.23 18.25 8.94
CA ILE A 334 -38.15 17.25 8.38
C ILE A 334 -37.43 15.92 8.24
N THR A 335 -37.97 14.88 8.89
CA THR A 335 -37.33 13.56 8.94
C THR A 335 -38.29 12.43 8.63
N SER A 336 -37.81 11.41 7.91
CA SER A 336 -38.56 10.15 7.64
C SER A 336 -39.98 10.37 7.10
N THR A 337 -40.19 11.44 6.34
CA THR A 337 -41.51 11.89 5.90
C THR A 337 -41.68 11.59 4.42
N LYS A 338 -42.86 11.09 4.03
CA LYS A 338 -43.22 10.98 2.61
C LYS A 338 -43.82 12.29 2.15
N ILE A 339 -43.25 12.89 1.10
CA ILE A 339 -43.67 14.19 0.58
C ILE A 339 -44.01 14.04 -0.89
N GLN A 340 -45.29 14.20 -1.22
CA GLN A 340 -45.83 13.86 -2.52
C GLN A 340 -46.68 15.01 -3.04
N ALA A 341 -46.23 15.64 -4.13
CA ALA A 341 -46.96 16.72 -4.79
C ALA A 341 -47.20 16.41 -6.26
N GLN A 342 -48.26 16.94 -6.86
CA GLN A 342 -48.41 16.89 -8.32
C GLN A 342 -47.58 17.97 -9.04
N VAL A 343 -47.42 19.16 -8.44
CA VAL A 343 -46.78 20.31 -9.13
C VAL A 343 -45.41 20.65 -8.57
N ALA A 344 -45.30 20.99 -7.29
CA ALA A 344 -44.00 21.22 -6.65
C ALA A 344 -43.94 20.72 -5.21
N VAL A 345 -42.80 20.22 -4.79
CA VAL A 345 -42.69 19.64 -3.45
C VAL A 345 -42.44 20.74 -2.42
N TYR A 346 -41.58 21.70 -2.75
CA TYR A 346 -41.13 22.76 -1.85
C TYR A 346 -41.11 24.15 -2.50
N ASP A 347 -41.60 25.18 -1.79
CA ASP A 347 -41.16 26.58 -1.97
C ASP A 347 -40.64 27.06 -0.62
N ILE A 348 -39.31 27.11 -0.47
CA ILE A 348 -38.64 27.43 0.79
C ILE A 348 -37.93 28.77 0.61
N GLN A 349 -38.41 29.78 1.33
CA GLN A 349 -37.84 31.12 1.29
C GLN A 349 -37.57 31.66 2.70
N ASN A 350 -36.43 32.35 2.85
CA ASN A 350 -36.06 33.04 4.09
C ASN A 350 -36.03 32.10 5.31
N VAL A 351 -35.40 30.94 5.17
CA VAL A 351 -35.18 29.99 6.27
C VAL A 351 -33.72 29.98 6.69
N ASN A 352 -33.48 29.54 7.91
CA ASN A 352 -32.15 29.38 8.48
C ASN A 352 -31.98 27.95 9.05
N ASP A 353 -30.75 27.47 9.16
CA ASP A 353 -30.35 26.25 9.88
C ASP A 353 -31.33 25.07 9.73
N SER A 354 -31.69 24.74 8.48
CA SER A 354 -32.76 23.78 8.17
C SER A 354 -32.22 22.46 7.62
N VAL A 355 -32.81 21.35 8.06
CA VAL A 355 -32.38 19.98 7.74
C VAL A 355 -33.56 19.14 7.23
N PHE A 356 -33.35 18.48 6.09
CA PHE A 356 -34.29 17.55 5.48
C PHE A 356 -33.59 16.20 5.38
N SER A 357 -34.00 15.21 6.17
CA SER A 357 -33.34 13.89 6.15
C SER A 357 -34.26 12.68 6.02
N ASP A 358 -33.76 11.64 5.37
CA ASP A 358 -34.40 10.33 5.27
C ASP A 358 -35.82 10.38 4.65
N ASN A 359 -36.09 11.38 3.81
CA ASN A 359 -37.41 11.60 3.21
C ASN A 359 -37.54 10.89 1.86
N ILE A 360 -38.78 10.50 1.53
CA ILE A 360 -39.14 10.00 0.19
C ILE A 360 -39.95 11.09 -0.49
N ILE A 361 -39.48 11.55 -1.64
CA ILE A 361 -40.00 12.74 -2.28
C ILE A 361 -40.42 12.42 -3.72
N GLN A 362 -41.67 12.71 -4.07
CA GLN A 362 -42.31 12.37 -5.35
C GLN A 362 -43.03 13.58 -5.97
N SER A 363 -42.87 13.80 -7.29
CA SER A 363 -43.45 14.97 -7.99
C SER A 363 -44.08 14.63 -9.35
N GLY A 364 -45.35 14.97 -9.57
CA GLY A 364 -46.10 14.50 -10.75
C GLY A 364 -45.85 15.18 -12.11
N VAL A 365 -45.57 16.49 -12.20
CA VAL A 365 -45.66 17.15 -13.53
C VAL A 365 -44.72 18.34 -13.81
N ASN A 366 -44.35 19.22 -12.86
CA ASN A 366 -43.83 20.55 -13.27
C ASN A 366 -42.49 21.03 -12.69
N ARG A 367 -42.21 20.98 -11.37
CA ARG A 367 -40.93 21.43 -10.77
C ARG A 367 -40.75 20.82 -9.38
N TYR A 368 -39.57 20.35 -9.01
CA TYR A 368 -39.39 19.71 -7.70
C TYR A 368 -39.36 20.69 -6.52
N ALA A 369 -38.59 21.78 -6.60
CA ALA A 369 -38.45 22.73 -5.50
C ALA A 369 -37.96 24.11 -5.94
N SER A 370 -38.35 25.16 -5.21
CA SER A 370 -37.74 26.50 -5.23
C SER A 370 -37.12 26.75 -3.85
N ILE A 371 -35.81 26.99 -3.80
CA ILE A 371 -35.07 27.33 -2.57
C ILE A 371 -34.43 28.69 -2.78
N GLY A 372 -34.92 29.69 -2.05
CA GLY A 372 -34.57 31.09 -2.26
C GLY A 372 -34.20 31.81 -0.98
N TYR A 373 -33.18 32.67 -1.01
CA TYR A 373 -32.83 33.53 0.15
C TYR A 373 -32.61 32.74 1.45
N ALA A 374 -32.13 31.51 1.34
CA ALA A 374 -31.93 30.65 2.48
C ALA A 374 -30.50 30.72 3.02
N TYR A 375 -30.39 30.43 4.31
CA TYR A 375 -29.12 30.35 5.02
C TYR A 375 -28.95 28.96 5.62
N ASN A 376 -27.87 28.27 5.28
CA ASN A 376 -27.49 26.97 5.83
C ASN A 376 -28.61 25.89 5.77
N ILE A 377 -28.81 25.32 4.57
CA ILE A 377 -29.73 24.18 4.37
C ILE A 377 -28.95 22.90 4.14
N SER A 378 -29.41 21.78 4.70
CA SER A 378 -28.86 20.45 4.40
C SER A 378 -29.95 19.45 4.03
N PHE A 379 -29.74 18.74 2.94
CA PHE A 379 -30.45 17.53 2.55
C PHE A 379 -29.52 16.35 2.83
N ILE A 380 -30.01 15.35 3.56
CA ILE A 380 -29.25 14.16 3.94
C ILE A 380 -30.07 12.88 3.74
N ASN A 381 -29.57 11.90 2.99
CA ASN A 381 -30.20 10.58 2.81
C ASN A 381 -31.63 10.61 2.22
N ASN A 382 -31.99 11.57 1.38
CA ASN A 382 -33.32 11.58 0.78
C ASN A 382 -33.35 10.82 -0.55
N TYR A 383 -34.52 10.30 -0.87
CA TYR A 383 -34.79 9.56 -2.11
C TYR A 383 -35.82 10.31 -2.95
N PHE A 384 -35.41 10.75 -4.14
CA PHE A 384 -36.25 11.54 -5.05
C PHE A 384 -36.67 10.64 -6.21
N GLU A 385 -37.95 10.33 -6.32
CA GLU A 385 -38.51 9.39 -7.28
C GLU A 385 -39.47 10.08 -8.26
N ASP A 386 -39.35 9.74 -9.55
CA ASP A 386 -40.23 10.17 -10.63
C ASP A 386 -40.38 11.69 -10.77
N ILE A 387 -39.29 12.46 -10.69
CA ILE A 387 -39.35 13.93 -10.75
C ILE A 387 -39.01 14.44 -12.15
N ASN A 388 -39.63 15.53 -12.61
CA ASN A 388 -39.29 16.10 -13.93
C ASN A 388 -38.08 17.04 -13.89
N TYR A 389 -38.04 17.96 -12.92
CA TYR A 389 -36.96 18.94 -12.74
C TYR A 389 -36.61 18.94 -11.25
N GLY A 390 -35.34 18.89 -10.87
CA GLY A 390 -34.88 19.03 -9.49
C GLY A 390 -34.93 20.47 -8.96
N PRO A 391 -34.29 20.77 -7.81
CA PRO A 391 -34.42 22.08 -7.15
C PRO A 391 -33.82 23.24 -7.97
N TYR A 392 -34.60 24.33 -8.03
CA TYR A 392 -34.12 25.65 -8.42
C TYR A 392 -33.64 26.41 -7.17
N ILE A 393 -32.33 26.66 -7.08
CA ILE A 393 -31.66 27.25 -5.92
C ILE A 393 -31.17 28.65 -6.31
N TYR A 394 -31.57 29.66 -5.56
CA TYR A 394 -31.17 31.03 -5.85
C TYR A 394 -30.91 31.88 -4.61
N ASN A 395 -29.95 32.80 -4.69
CA ASN A 395 -29.59 33.72 -3.61
C ASN A 395 -29.36 33.00 -2.26
N THR A 396 -28.78 31.80 -2.30
CA THR A 396 -28.60 30.93 -1.14
C THR A 396 -27.12 30.89 -0.77
N THR A 397 -26.82 30.98 0.52
CA THR A 397 -25.42 31.20 0.98
C THR A 397 -24.66 29.94 1.33
N LYS A 398 -25.36 28.87 1.71
CA LYS A 398 -24.80 27.57 2.06
C LYS A 398 -25.85 26.49 1.92
N ILE A 399 -25.58 25.49 1.09
CA ILE A 399 -26.47 24.36 0.87
C ILE A 399 -25.68 23.07 0.67
N ALA A 400 -26.12 21.99 1.29
CA ALA A 400 -25.50 20.67 1.17
C ALA A 400 -26.53 19.61 0.76
N PHE A 401 -26.13 18.73 -0.16
CA PHE A 401 -26.81 17.51 -0.56
C PHE A 401 -25.84 16.36 -0.29
N ILE A 402 -26.19 15.49 0.67
CA ILE A 402 -25.30 14.44 1.18
C ILE A 402 -26.01 13.10 1.10
N ASN A 403 -25.40 12.13 0.42
CA ASN A 403 -25.96 10.79 0.25
C ASN A 403 -27.39 10.81 -0.32
N GLU A 404 -27.61 11.67 -1.31
CA GLU A 404 -28.87 11.80 -2.00
C GLU A 404 -28.96 10.81 -3.16
N THR A 405 -30.15 10.29 -3.41
CA THR A 405 -30.43 9.53 -4.65
C THR A 405 -31.54 10.23 -5.40
N VAL A 406 -31.21 10.75 -6.59
CA VAL A 406 -32.14 11.56 -7.37
C VAL A 406 -32.26 11.06 -8.81
N ASN A 407 -33.50 10.75 -9.19
CA ASN A 407 -33.86 10.36 -10.55
C ASN A 407 -34.80 11.41 -11.17
N ALA A 408 -34.26 12.29 -12.00
CA ALA A 408 -35.01 13.33 -12.68
C ALA A 408 -35.13 13.09 -14.20
N THR A 409 -36.24 13.49 -14.81
CA THR A 409 -36.41 13.40 -16.27
C THR A 409 -35.57 14.42 -17.03
N TYR A 410 -35.52 15.68 -16.56
CA TYR A 410 -34.90 16.79 -17.28
C TYR A 410 -33.60 17.26 -16.61
N ILE A 411 -33.69 18.05 -15.54
CA ILE A 411 -32.50 18.60 -14.85
C ILE A 411 -32.49 18.21 -13.38
N ASN A 412 -31.34 17.92 -12.77
CA ASN A 412 -31.25 17.67 -11.32
C ASN A 412 -31.03 18.95 -10.50
N PHE A 413 -30.24 19.92 -10.97
CA PHE A 413 -29.99 21.17 -10.25
C PHE A 413 -29.95 22.37 -11.19
N ASP A 414 -30.63 23.45 -10.81
CA ASP A 414 -30.52 24.76 -11.45
C ASP A 414 -30.20 25.80 -10.37
N ILE A 415 -28.98 26.35 -10.39
CA ILE A 415 -28.40 27.12 -9.28
C ILE A 415 -27.93 28.49 -9.78
N VAL A 416 -28.39 29.56 -9.13
CA VAL A 416 -28.04 30.93 -9.55
C VAL A 416 -27.71 31.81 -8.34
N ASN A 417 -26.70 32.68 -8.46
CA ASN A 417 -26.35 33.68 -7.43
C ASN A 417 -26.18 33.07 -6.02
N SER A 418 -25.55 31.90 -5.92
CA SER A 418 -25.46 31.14 -4.66
C SER A 418 -24.01 30.83 -4.29
N SER A 419 -23.77 30.50 -3.02
CA SER A 419 -22.43 30.18 -2.51
C SER A 419 -22.41 28.92 -1.65
N ASP A 420 -21.22 28.32 -1.50
CA ASP A 420 -20.94 27.16 -0.62
C ASP A 420 -21.96 26.01 -0.84
N ILE A 421 -21.99 25.52 -2.07
CA ILE A 421 -22.87 24.45 -2.53
C ILE A 421 -22.08 23.15 -2.47
N SER A 422 -22.55 22.17 -1.71
CA SER A 422 -21.90 20.87 -1.57
C SER A 422 -22.80 19.74 -2.06
N ILE A 423 -22.26 18.88 -2.91
CA ILE A 423 -22.85 17.63 -3.38
C ILE A 423 -21.86 16.52 -3.09
N ILE A 424 -22.23 15.61 -2.20
CA ILE A 424 -21.31 14.66 -1.60
C ILE A 424 -21.96 13.28 -1.55
N ASP A 425 -21.21 12.23 -1.89
CA ASP A 425 -21.60 10.82 -1.74
C ASP A 425 -22.93 10.45 -2.40
N SER A 426 -23.30 11.12 -3.50
CA SER A 426 -24.67 11.09 -4.04
C SER A 426 -24.78 10.42 -5.41
N GLU A 427 -25.97 9.92 -5.73
CA GLU A 427 -26.30 9.25 -6.99
C GLU A 427 -27.36 10.02 -7.78
N TYR A 428 -27.04 10.36 -9.02
CA TYR A 428 -27.88 11.19 -9.88
C TYR A 428 -28.10 10.58 -11.26
N PHE A 429 -29.36 10.53 -11.68
CA PHE A 429 -29.78 10.16 -13.03
C PHE A 429 -30.65 11.27 -13.63
N SER A 430 -30.30 11.78 -14.81
CA SER A 430 -31.06 12.86 -15.47
C SER A 430 -30.78 13.02 -16.97
N ASN A 431 -31.51 13.90 -17.67
CA ASN A 431 -31.01 14.38 -18.96
C ASN A 431 -29.84 15.35 -18.76
N GLN A 432 -29.95 16.29 -17.83
CA GLN A 432 -28.97 17.29 -17.46
C GLN A 432 -28.72 17.20 -15.95
N PHE A 433 -27.50 17.05 -15.48
CA PHE A 433 -27.31 16.96 -14.03
C PHE A 433 -27.37 18.34 -13.36
N MET A 434 -26.46 19.25 -13.68
CA MET A 434 -26.39 20.54 -13.00
C MET A 434 -26.17 21.68 -13.98
N HIS A 435 -26.98 22.73 -13.83
CA HIS A 435 -26.72 24.05 -14.36
C HIS A 435 -26.45 25.02 -13.20
N ILE A 436 -25.28 25.67 -13.19
CA ILE A 436 -24.91 26.65 -12.17
C ILE A 436 -24.35 27.94 -12.80
N GLU A 437 -24.88 29.08 -12.37
CA GLU A 437 -24.49 30.41 -12.84
C GLU A 437 -24.19 31.39 -11.70
N HIS A 438 -23.24 32.29 -11.93
CA HIS A 438 -22.96 33.46 -11.06
C HIS A 438 -22.79 33.10 -9.58
N SER A 439 -22.10 31.99 -9.32
CA SER A 439 -22.03 31.35 -8.00
C SER A 439 -20.59 31.13 -7.55
N SER A 440 -20.37 30.65 -6.32
CA SER A 440 -19.01 30.30 -5.86
C SER A 440 -19.01 29.16 -4.85
N GLY A 441 -17.86 28.52 -4.63
CA GLY A 441 -17.75 27.49 -3.60
C GLY A 441 -18.51 26.20 -3.92
N LEU A 442 -18.67 25.84 -5.20
CA LEU A 442 -19.24 24.54 -5.56
C LEU A 442 -18.26 23.43 -5.18
N LYS A 443 -18.76 22.38 -4.51
CA LYS A 443 -18.02 21.17 -4.18
C LYS A 443 -18.83 19.97 -4.66
N VAL A 444 -18.31 19.23 -5.62
CA VAL A 444 -18.85 17.93 -6.04
C VAL A 444 -17.81 16.88 -5.68
N PHE A 445 -18.18 15.94 -4.82
CA PHE A 445 -17.24 14.97 -4.24
C PHE A 445 -17.85 13.56 -4.20
N ASN A 446 -17.06 12.55 -4.58
CA ASN A 446 -17.39 11.13 -4.45
C ASN A 446 -18.82 10.78 -4.91
N SER A 447 -19.25 11.34 -6.04
CA SER A 447 -20.62 11.22 -6.53
C SER A 447 -20.70 10.52 -7.88
N ASN A 448 -21.78 9.77 -8.10
CA ASN A 448 -22.08 9.09 -9.35
C ASN A 448 -23.11 9.88 -10.14
N ILE A 449 -22.69 10.47 -11.27
CA ILE A 449 -23.51 11.33 -12.11
C ILE A 449 -23.71 10.67 -13.46
N THR A 450 -24.95 10.33 -13.78
CA THR A 450 -25.35 9.83 -15.10
C THR A 450 -26.31 10.82 -15.77
N SER A 451 -25.93 11.33 -16.93
CA SER A 451 -26.73 12.25 -17.74
C SER A 451 -26.96 11.75 -19.17
N ASN A 452 -27.85 12.38 -19.94
CA ASN A 452 -28.00 12.11 -21.37
C ASN A 452 -27.43 13.24 -22.24
N ASP A 453 -27.59 14.49 -21.83
CA ASP A 453 -27.11 15.69 -22.51
C ASP A 453 -25.78 16.13 -21.88
N TYR A 454 -25.78 17.12 -20.97
CA TYR A 454 -24.57 17.47 -20.21
C TYR A 454 -24.65 17.03 -18.75
N SER A 455 -23.51 16.74 -18.13
CA SER A 455 -23.48 16.45 -16.69
C SER A 455 -23.41 17.76 -15.89
N ILE A 456 -22.33 18.53 -16.00
CA ILE A 456 -22.17 19.78 -15.25
C ILE A 456 -21.95 20.94 -16.22
N TYR A 457 -22.82 21.95 -16.16
CA TYR A 457 -22.64 23.24 -16.81
C TYR A 457 -22.36 24.32 -15.76
N MET A 458 -21.24 25.02 -15.89
CA MET A 458 -20.83 26.12 -15.02
C MET A 458 -20.57 27.39 -15.82
N GLU A 459 -21.16 28.51 -15.42
CA GLU A 459 -20.88 29.83 -16.00
C GLU A 459 -20.71 30.92 -14.94
N ASN A 460 -19.57 31.63 -14.97
CA ASN A 460 -19.23 32.62 -13.94
C ASN A 460 -19.24 32.02 -12.52
N VAL A 461 -18.68 30.82 -12.36
CA VAL A 461 -18.61 30.13 -11.07
C VAL A 461 -17.16 30.07 -10.61
N ASN A 462 -16.87 30.47 -9.36
CA ASN A 462 -15.49 30.55 -8.89
C ASN A 462 -15.24 29.72 -7.61
N ASP A 463 -13.97 29.52 -7.26
CA ASP A 463 -13.55 28.92 -6.00
C ASP A 463 -14.18 27.54 -5.76
N SER A 464 -14.09 26.66 -6.75
CA SER A 464 -14.88 25.42 -6.80
C SER A 464 -14.01 24.17 -6.95
N ILE A 465 -14.56 23.02 -6.56
CA ILE A 465 -13.90 21.72 -6.57
C ILE A 465 -14.86 20.67 -7.14
N ILE A 466 -14.37 19.87 -8.09
CA ILE A 466 -15.04 18.67 -8.60
C ILE A 466 -14.03 17.54 -8.44
N SER A 467 -14.24 16.61 -7.51
CA SER A 467 -13.29 15.52 -7.30
C SER A 467 -13.89 14.16 -7.03
N ASP A 468 -13.10 13.14 -7.32
CA ASP A 468 -13.34 11.73 -6.96
C ASP A 468 -14.70 11.20 -7.45
N SER A 469 -15.24 11.78 -8.52
CA SER A 469 -16.59 11.51 -8.99
C SER A 469 -16.60 10.77 -10.33
N ASN A 470 -17.62 9.97 -10.56
CA ASN A 470 -17.86 9.28 -11.82
C ASN A 470 -18.91 10.04 -12.64
N ILE A 471 -18.52 10.53 -13.81
CA ILE A 471 -19.32 11.42 -14.66
C ILE A 471 -19.51 10.74 -16.02
N VAL A 472 -20.76 10.32 -16.28
CA VAL A 472 -21.14 9.55 -17.47
C VAL A 472 -22.28 10.27 -18.18
N SER A 473 -22.17 10.44 -19.50
CA SER A 473 -23.20 11.02 -20.37
C SER A 473 -23.35 10.18 -21.63
N THR A 474 -24.59 9.95 -22.06
CA THR A 474 -24.88 9.08 -23.22
C THR A 474 -24.90 9.79 -24.57
N GLN A 475 -25.15 11.11 -24.62
CA GLN A 475 -25.26 11.87 -25.88
C GLN A 475 -24.58 13.25 -25.89
N GLY A 476 -24.07 13.76 -24.77
CA GLY A 476 -23.43 15.08 -24.72
C GLY A 476 -22.21 15.18 -23.82
N THR A 477 -21.91 16.39 -23.35
CA THR A 477 -20.64 16.74 -22.72
C THR A 477 -20.63 16.45 -21.21
N GLY A 478 -19.55 15.88 -20.67
CA GLY A 478 -19.41 15.67 -19.23
C GLY A 478 -19.38 17.01 -18.48
N LEU A 479 -18.35 17.81 -18.74
CA LEU A 479 -18.13 19.10 -18.07
C LEU A 479 -18.10 20.24 -19.08
N ILE A 480 -18.98 21.24 -18.92
CA ILE A 480 -18.99 22.50 -19.68
C ILE A 480 -18.72 23.64 -18.71
N ILE A 481 -17.60 24.34 -18.88
CA ILE A 481 -17.14 25.37 -17.93
C ILE A 481 -16.84 26.67 -18.68
N LYS A 482 -17.43 27.78 -18.23
CA LYS A 482 -17.35 29.11 -18.84
C LYS A 482 -17.02 30.21 -17.84
N ASN A 483 -16.17 31.17 -18.25
CA ASN A 483 -15.84 32.38 -17.47
C ASN A 483 -15.53 32.09 -15.98
N THR A 484 -14.90 30.95 -15.71
CA THR A 484 -14.73 30.38 -14.36
C THR A 484 -13.28 30.49 -13.92
N SER A 485 -13.06 30.85 -12.67
CA SER A 485 -11.72 31.00 -12.09
C SER A 485 -11.54 30.19 -10.81
N PHE A 486 -10.33 29.70 -10.55
CA PHE A 486 -10.00 28.97 -9.33
C PHE A 486 -10.86 27.70 -9.16
N LEU A 487 -10.84 26.85 -10.19
CA LEU A 487 -11.52 25.55 -10.22
C LEU A 487 -10.49 24.42 -10.12
N ASN A 488 -10.71 23.48 -9.22
CA ASN A 488 -9.94 22.23 -9.14
C ASN A 488 -10.81 21.06 -9.62
N ILE A 489 -10.32 20.31 -10.59
CA ILE A 489 -10.94 19.08 -11.10
C ILE A 489 -9.95 17.94 -10.84
N SER A 490 -10.24 17.01 -9.92
CA SER A 490 -9.26 15.97 -9.55
C SER A 490 -9.82 14.58 -9.31
N GLY A 491 -9.11 13.51 -9.71
CA GLY A 491 -9.50 12.13 -9.39
C GLY A 491 -10.81 11.65 -10.03
N ASN A 492 -11.35 12.35 -11.04
CA ASN A 492 -12.64 11.99 -11.63
C ASN A 492 -12.50 10.94 -12.74
N HIS A 493 -13.56 10.17 -12.97
CA HIS A 493 -13.68 9.26 -14.11
C HIS A 493 -14.75 9.79 -15.06
N ILE A 494 -14.35 10.20 -16.26
CA ILE A 494 -15.19 10.92 -17.22
C ILE A 494 -15.30 10.11 -18.51
N ARG A 495 -16.49 9.53 -18.75
CA ARG A 495 -16.79 8.63 -19.88
C ARG A 495 -18.08 9.06 -20.58
N VAL A 496 -17.96 9.88 -21.62
CA VAL A 496 -19.06 10.65 -22.21
C VAL A 496 -18.85 10.86 -23.72
N LEU A 497 -19.75 11.59 -24.40
CA LEU A 497 -19.50 11.98 -25.79
C LEU A 497 -18.35 12.99 -25.87
N ASP A 498 -18.41 14.12 -25.17
CA ASP A 498 -17.31 15.09 -25.08
C ASP A 498 -16.90 15.25 -23.61
N GLY A 499 -15.66 14.93 -23.25
CA GLY A 499 -15.25 14.78 -21.84
C GLY A 499 -15.35 16.07 -21.05
N ILE A 500 -14.56 17.05 -21.49
CA ILE A 500 -14.49 18.37 -20.89
C ILE A 500 -14.41 19.46 -21.96
N GLU A 501 -15.14 20.54 -21.73
CA GLU A 501 -15.15 21.77 -22.52
C GLU A 501 -14.93 22.98 -21.60
N LEU A 502 -13.69 23.47 -21.55
CA LEU A 502 -13.39 24.79 -20.98
C LEU A 502 -13.52 25.82 -22.09
N LEU A 503 -14.39 26.80 -21.90
CA LEU A 503 -14.73 27.79 -22.92
C LEU A 503 -14.61 29.20 -22.33
N SER A 504 -14.12 30.15 -23.13
CA SER A 504 -14.19 31.60 -22.89
C SER A 504 -13.86 32.08 -21.47
N GLY A 505 -12.65 32.60 -21.27
CA GLY A 505 -12.30 33.38 -20.07
C GLY A 505 -12.03 32.54 -18.82
N CYS A 506 -11.81 31.24 -18.98
CA CYS A 506 -11.42 30.38 -17.87
C CYS A 506 -9.96 30.62 -17.47
N LYS A 507 -9.68 30.73 -16.16
CA LYS A 507 -8.33 31.01 -15.65
C LYS A 507 -8.02 30.37 -14.30
N ASN A 508 -6.75 30.05 -14.04
CA ASN A 508 -6.33 29.41 -12.78
C ASN A 508 -7.14 28.13 -12.51
N ILE A 509 -7.18 27.22 -13.49
CA ILE A 509 -7.87 25.94 -13.36
C ILE A 509 -6.82 24.84 -13.27
N THR A 510 -6.97 23.98 -12.26
CA THR A 510 -6.11 22.83 -12.01
C THR A 510 -6.91 21.57 -12.32
N ILE A 511 -6.38 20.72 -13.20
CA ILE A 511 -6.99 19.44 -13.61
C ILE A 511 -5.96 18.35 -13.36
N VAL A 512 -6.17 17.50 -12.36
CA VAL A 512 -5.14 16.58 -11.86
C VAL A 512 -5.67 15.16 -11.66
N GLU A 513 -4.94 14.15 -12.13
CA GLU A 513 -5.28 12.73 -11.85
C GLU A 513 -6.69 12.31 -12.33
N ASN A 514 -7.22 12.92 -13.39
CA ASN A 514 -8.51 12.51 -13.97
C ASN A 514 -8.33 11.49 -15.10
N GLU A 515 -9.34 10.65 -15.29
CA GLU A 515 -9.43 9.70 -16.40
C GLU A 515 -10.48 10.15 -17.43
N PHE A 516 -10.04 10.58 -18.61
CA PHE A 516 -10.86 10.91 -19.77
C PHE A 516 -10.80 9.76 -20.78
N ILE A 517 -11.81 8.89 -20.77
CA ILE A 517 -11.78 7.61 -21.52
C ILE A 517 -12.93 7.52 -22.51
N SER A 518 -12.60 7.14 -23.75
CA SER A 518 -13.59 6.88 -24.83
C SER A 518 -14.46 8.09 -25.20
N ASN A 519 -13.96 9.29 -24.96
CA ASN A 519 -14.62 10.53 -25.35
C ASN A 519 -14.30 10.84 -26.82
N LYS A 520 -15.24 11.46 -27.53
CA LYS A 520 -15.02 12.03 -28.85
C LYS A 520 -14.03 13.19 -28.75
N SER A 521 -14.25 14.20 -27.90
CA SER A 521 -13.29 15.29 -27.72
C SER A 521 -13.11 15.67 -26.26
N ASN A 522 -11.93 16.21 -25.94
CA ASN A 522 -11.69 17.03 -24.76
C ASN A 522 -11.10 18.35 -25.27
N THR A 523 -11.72 19.47 -24.93
CA THR A 523 -11.45 20.77 -25.56
C THR A 523 -11.26 21.86 -24.51
N ILE A 524 -10.20 22.64 -24.68
CA ILE A 524 -9.96 23.85 -23.88
C ILE A 524 -9.76 25.01 -24.85
N GLN A 525 -10.56 26.05 -24.66
CA GLN A 525 -10.60 27.21 -25.53
C GLN A 525 -10.57 28.54 -24.77
N ASP A 526 -9.85 29.52 -25.32
CA ASP A 526 -9.82 30.91 -24.87
C ASP A 526 -9.56 31.04 -23.34
N SER A 527 -8.53 30.34 -22.87
CA SER A 527 -8.24 30.14 -21.44
C SER A 527 -6.75 30.38 -21.12
N LEU A 528 -6.42 30.67 -19.86
CA LEU A 528 -5.03 30.94 -19.46
C LEU A 528 -4.72 30.50 -18.03
N TYR A 529 -3.44 30.28 -17.72
CA TYR A 529 -3.00 29.83 -16.39
C TYR A 529 -3.67 28.51 -15.97
N LEU A 530 -3.62 27.51 -16.85
CA LEU A 530 -4.13 26.17 -16.56
C LEU A 530 -2.99 25.26 -16.13
N GLU A 531 -3.25 24.35 -15.21
CA GLU A 531 -2.35 23.28 -14.81
C GLU A 531 -3.04 21.94 -15.04
N LEU A 532 -2.56 21.18 -16.03
CA LEU A 532 -3.03 19.83 -16.30
C LEU A 532 -1.92 18.85 -15.95
N LYS A 533 -2.10 18.08 -14.87
CA LYS A 533 -1.06 17.20 -14.36
C LYS A 533 -1.54 15.76 -14.14
N SER A 534 -0.77 14.77 -14.60
CA SER A 534 -1.03 13.35 -14.29
C SER A 534 -2.43 12.85 -14.70
N ASN A 535 -3.06 13.46 -15.72
CA ASN A 535 -4.33 12.98 -16.25
C ASN A 535 -4.12 11.89 -17.30
N THR A 536 -5.09 10.99 -17.42
CA THR A 536 -5.13 9.95 -18.44
C THR A 536 -6.16 10.31 -19.51
N PHE A 537 -5.71 10.43 -20.77
CA PHE A 537 -6.54 10.63 -21.95
C PHE A 537 -6.43 9.42 -22.88
N MET A 538 -7.32 8.45 -22.70
CA MET A 538 -7.22 7.15 -23.36
C MET A 538 -8.41 6.83 -24.29
N ALA A 539 -8.11 6.27 -25.46
CA ALA A 539 -9.10 5.79 -26.43
C ALA A 539 -10.09 6.87 -26.91
N ASN A 540 -9.70 8.14 -26.90
CA ASN A 540 -10.52 9.24 -27.37
C ASN A 540 -10.39 9.45 -28.89
N GLN A 541 -11.20 10.31 -29.51
CA GLN A 541 -10.89 10.76 -30.89
C GLN A 541 -9.60 11.59 -30.87
N THR A 542 -9.62 12.69 -30.12
CA THR A 542 -8.43 13.45 -29.75
C THR A 542 -8.32 13.42 -28.23
N GLY A 543 -7.14 13.14 -27.69
CA GLY A 543 -6.91 13.12 -26.25
C GLY A 543 -7.23 14.47 -25.63
N LEU A 544 -6.60 15.55 -26.08
CA LEU A 544 -6.90 16.92 -25.67
C LEU A 544 -6.67 17.91 -26.82
N SER A 545 -7.56 18.89 -26.99
CA SER A 545 -7.45 19.96 -27.98
C SER A 545 -7.40 21.33 -27.31
N LEU A 546 -6.39 22.13 -27.65
CA LEU A 546 -6.19 23.49 -27.17
C LEU A 546 -6.41 24.52 -28.28
N TYR A 547 -7.19 25.56 -27.99
CA TYR A 547 -7.44 26.66 -28.91
C TYR A 547 -7.37 28.02 -28.20
N ASN A 548 -6.39 28.86 -28.54
CA ASN A 548 -6.10 30.12 -27.84
C ASN A 548 -5.86 29.92 -26.32
N VAL A 549 -5.08 28.91 -25.96
CA VAL A 549 -4.67 28.63 -24.57
C VAL A 549 -3.25 29.14 -24.34
N THR A 550 -3.03 29.93 -23.30
CA THR A 550 -1.71 30.57 -23.05
C THR A 550 -1.26 30.46 -21.60
N PHE A 551 0.05 30.54 -21.37
CA PHE A 551 0.64 30.52 -20.02
C PHE A 551 0.16 29.33 -19.17
N SER A 552 0.06 28.15 -19.79
CA SER A 552 -0.47 26.94 -19.15
C SER A 552 0.54 25.80 -19.19
N GLU A 553 0.44 24.90 -18.22
CA GLU A 553 1.35 23.78 -18.01
C GLU A 553 0.61 22.44 -18.19
N PHE A 554 1.17 21.56 -19.01
CA PHE A 554 0.68 20.22 -19.28
C PHE A 554 1.79 19.26 -18.90
N THR A 555 1.71 18.67 -17.70
CA THR A 555 2.81 17.90 -17.12
C THR A 555 2.41 16.46 -16.79
N TYR A 556 3.25 15.49 -17.13
CA TYR A 556 3.08 14.09 -16.71
C TYR A 556 1.73 13.44 -17.10
N ASN A 557 1.05 13.93 -18.14
CA ASN A 557 -0.21 13.35 -18.60
C ASN A 557 0.06 12.14 -19.52
N TYR A 558 -0.85 11.18 -19.49
CA TYR A 558 -0.78 9.95 -20.27
C TYR A 558 -1.82 9.97 -21.40
N PHE A 559 -1.38 10.13 -22.64
CA PHE A 559 -2.21 10.12 -23.84
C PHE A 559 -2.01 8.80 -24.58
N SER A 560 -3.01 7.91 -24.57
CA SER A 560 -2.86 6.59 -25.18
C SER A 560 -4.00 6.16 -26.09
N SER A 561 -3.67 5.51 -27.21
CA SER A 561 -4.63 4.81 -28.08
C SER A 561 -5.72 5.73 -28.66
N ASN A 562 -5.43 7.02 -28.81
CA ASN A 562 -6.37 7.99 -29.38
C ASN A 562 -6.47 7.81 -30.90
N THR A 563 -7.67 7.94 -31.47
CA THR A 563 -7.91 7.61 -32.88
C THR A 563 -7.47 8.70 -33.86
N SER A 564 -7.10 9.88 -33.38
CA SER A 564 -6.47 10.97 -34.12
C SER A 564 -5.18 11.39 -33.40
N TYR A 565 -5.23 12.43 -32.55
CA TYR A 565 -4.06 12.98 -31.86
C TYR A 565 -4.09 12.70 -30.36
N GLY A 566 -2.92 12.62 -29.72
CA GLY A 566 -2.82 12.69 -28.26
C GLY A 566 -3.16 14.09 -27.76
N LEU A 567 -2.31 15.07 -28.08
CA LEU A 567 -2.53 16.49 -27.81
C LEU A 567 -2.51 17.31 -29.12
N LEU A 568 -3.53 18.12 -29.34
CA LEU A 568 -3.62 19.07 -30.45
C LEU A 568 -3.51 20.51 -29.92
N ILE A 569 -2.52 21.25 -30.39
CA ILE A 569 -2.33 22.68 -30.11
C ILE A 569 -2.66 23.48 -31.37
N SER A 570 -3.61 24.41 -31.26
CA SER A 570 -4.10 25.22 -32.37
C SER A 570 -4.49 26.63 -31.91
N GLY A 571 -4.93 27.48 -32.84
CA GLY A 571 -5.19 28.90 -32.57
C GLY A 571 -3.92 29.65 -32.14
N ASN A 572 -4.07 30.74 -31.40
CA ASN A 572 -2.93 31.47 -30.80
C ASN A 572 -2.55 30.85 -29.45
N SER A 573 -2.43 29.52 -29.39
CA SER A 573 -2.03 28.84 -28.15
C SER A 573 -0.51 28.91 -28.00
N SER A 574 -0.04 29.89 -27.23
CA SER A 574 1.37 30.25 -27.11
C SER A 574 1.83 30.35 -25.66
N ASN A 575 3.13 30.25 -25.40
CA ASN A 575 3.71 30.31 -24.04
C ASN A 575 3.19 29.21 -23.11
N ASN A 576 2.99 27.99 -23.62
CA ASN A 576 2.63 26.83 -22.79
C ASN A 576 3.83 25.90 -22.62
N THR A 577 3.84 25.16 -21.53
CA THR A 577 4.87 24.14 -21.25
C THR A 577 4.25 22.75 -21.32
N ILE A 578 4.84 21.88 -22.13
CA ILE A 578 4.44 20.49 -22.33
C ILE A 578 5.63 19.64 -21.90
N TYR A 579 5.52 19.03 -20.73
CA TYR A 579 6.67 18.44 -20.05
C TYR A 579 6.38 17.07 -19.42
N GLY A 580 7.24 16.08 -19.62
CA GLY A 580 7.10 14.79 -18.93
C GLY A 580 5.89 13.95 -19.35
N ASN A 581 5.19 14.32 -20.42
CA ASN A 581 3.98 13.60 -20.86
C ASN A 581 4.37 12.36 -21.67
N ILE A 582 3.49 11.36 -21.64
CA ILE A 582 3.65 10.15 -22.46
C ILE A 582 2.56 10.18 -23.53
N PHE A 583 2.99 10.10 -24.79
CA PHE A 583 2.13 10.01 -25.96
C PHE A 583 2.33 8.65 -26.62
N ALA A 584 1.35 7.76 -26.50
CA ALA A 584 1.47 6.38 -26.96
C ALA A 584 0.35 5.97 -27.93
N ASN A 585 0.69 5.26 -29.00
CA ASN A 585 -0.27 4.54 -29.86
C ASN A 585 -1.40 5.41 -30.44
N SER A 586 -1.19 6.72 -30.62
CA SER A 586 -2.17 7.56 -31.32
C SER A 586 -2.10 7.26 -32.82
N LYS A 587 -3.26 7.16 -33.51
CA LYS A 587 -3.28 6.78 -34.94
C LYS A 587 -2.68 7.83 -35.87
N SER A 588 -2.66 9.10 -35.45
CA SER A 588 -1.90 10.18 -36.10
C SER A 588 -0.75 10.58 -35.16
N TYR A 589 -0.54 11.86 -34.87
CA TYR A 589 0.57 12.30 -34.02
C TYR A 589 0.27 12.16 -32.52
N GLY A 590 1.31 11.90 -31.73
CA GLY A 590 1.24 12.01 -30.27
C GLY A 590 0.95 13.45 -29.86
N LEU A 591 1.76 14.39 -30.37
CA LEU A 591 1.57 15.83 -30.25
C LEU A 591 1.52 16.46 -31.64
N TYR A 592 0.49 17.28 -31.89
CA TYR A 592 0.37 18.06 -33.12
C TYR A 592 0.19 19.54 -32.81
N ILE A 593 1.13 20.38 -33.25
CA ILE A 593 1.06 21.84 -33.17
C ILE A 593 0.74 22.40 -34.55
N HIS A 594 -0.53 22.72 -34.79
CA HIS A 594 -0.98 23.32 -36.04
C HIS A 594 -0.73 24.84 -36.07
N ASN A 595 -0.93 25.51 -34.92
CA ASN A 595 -0.70 26.95 -34.76
C ASN A 595 -0.36 27.27 -33.30
N GLY A 596 0.24 28.44 -33.06
CA GLY A 596 0.80 28.81 -31.76
C GLY A 596 2.34 28.83 -31.80
N THR A 597 2.94 29.66 -30.95
CA THR A 597 4.39 29.91 -30.89
C THR A 597 4.86 29.95 -29.44
N ASP A 598 6.17 29.90 -29.23
CA ASP A 598 6.76 30.06 -27.90
C ASP A 598 6.27 29.01 -26.89
N ASN A 599 5.79 27.85 -27.37
CA ASN A 599 5.55 26.70 -26.51
C ASN A 599 6.88 25.97 -26.27
N LEU A 600 7.06 25.44 -25.06
CA LEU A 600 8.22 24.66 -24.66
C LEU A 600 7.83 23.19 -24.48
N VAL A 601 8.43 22.30 -25.25
CA VAL A 601 8.12 20.86 -25.32
C VAL A 601 9.39 20.07 -25.00
N TYR A 602 9.51 19.45 -23.83
CA TYR A 602 10.71 18.71 -23.43
C TYR A 602 10.39 17.60 -22.41
N LEU A 603 11.27 16.60 -22.28
CA LEU A 603 11.09 15.37 -21.49
C LEU A 603 9.80 14.59 -21.78
N ASN A 604 9.19 14.74 -22.96
CA ASN A 604 8.04 13.93 -23.32
C ASN A 604 8.50 12.62 -23.97
N MET A 605 7.70 11.56 -23.81
CA MET A 605 7.94 10.27 -24.45
C MET A 605 6.94 10.03 -25.58
N PHE A 606 7.42 9.77 -26.78
CA PHE A 606 6.59 9.44 -27.93
C PHE A 606 6.78 7.98 -28.37
N ILE A 607 5.73 7.17 -28.20
CA ILE A 607 5.74 5.72 -28.42
C ILE A 607 4.73 5.32 -29.51
N ASN A 608 5.19 4.75 -30.62
CA ASN A 608 4.36 4.11 -31.64
C ASN A 608 3.16 4.95 -32.13
N ASN A 609 3.31 6.27 -32.18
CA ASN A 609 2.31 7.13 -32.78
C ASN A 609 2.46 7.05 -34.31
N ASN A 610 1.36 7.23 -35.04
CA ASN A 610 1.34 7.25 -36.49
C ASN A 610 1.97 5.99 -37.13
N ASN A 611 1.68 4.78 -36.59
CA ASN A 611 2.19 3.48 -37.07
C ASN A 611 3.66 3.54 -37.58
N ASN A 612 4.58 4.00 -36.71
CA ASN A 612 6.03 4.12 -36.90
C ASN A 612 6.50 5.24 -37.87
N GLY A 613 5.63 6.20 -38.18
CA GLY A 613 5.99 7.43 -38.90
C GLY A 613 6.43 8.55 -37.97
N THR A 614 6.26 9.79 -38.43
CA THR A 614 6.48 11.02 -37.65
C THR A 614 5.66 10.96 -36.35
N GLN A 615 6.37 10.90 -35.21
CA GLN A 615 5.78 10.73 -33.89
C GLN A 615 5.02 11.97 -33.40
N ALA A 616 5.57 13.15 -33.69
CA ALA A 616 5.02 14.44 -33.35
C ALA A 616 5.27 15.42 -34.49
N TYR A 617 4.39 16.42 -34.67
CA TYR A 617 4.47 17.33 -35.80
C TYR A 617 4.21 18.79 -35.40
N ASP A 618 5.05 19.71 -35.86
CA ASP A 618 4.93 21.14 -35.60
C ASP A 618 4.97 21.96 -36.91
N GLU A 619 3.91 22.72 -37.18
CA GLU A 619 3.83 23.61 -38.35
C GLU A 619 4.37 25.03 -38.08
N LYS A 620 4.86 25.29 -36.87
CA LYS A 620 5.31 26.60 -36.37
C LYS A 620 6.72 26.49 -35.77
N GLU A 621 7.17 27.60 -35.18
CA GLU A 621 8.49 27.73 -34.54
C GLU A 621 8.28 27.67 -33.01
N ASN A 622 8.23 26.45 -32.45
CA ASN A 622 8.23 26.21 -31.00
C ASN A 622 9.55 25.58 -30.55
N LEU A 623 9.80 25.59 -29.24
CA LEU A 623 11.00 25.00 -28.63
C LEU A 623 10.71 23.55 -28.27
N TRP A 624 11.51 22.63 -28.83
CA TRP A 624 11.41 21.18 -28.57
C TRP A 624 12.50 20.65 -27.64
N ASP A 625 13.24 21.56 -27.02
CA ASP A 625 14.22 21.31 -25.98
C ASP A 625 14.30 22.56 -25.08
N ASP A 626 14.79 22.40 -23.85
CA ASP A 626 15.03 23.52 -22.92
C ASP A 626 16.46 24.11 -23.05
N GLY A 627 17.18 23.72 -24.11
CA GLY A 627 18.59 24.01 -24.32
C GLY A 627 19.55 23.04 -23.62
N SER A 628 19.06 22.20 -22.71
CA SER A 628 19.84 21.12 -22.07
C SER A 628 19.32 19.75 -22.46
N ILE A 629 18.00 19.55 -22.52
CA ILE A 629 17.37 18.27 -22.82
C ILE A 629 16.09 18.45 -23.66
N GLY A 630 15.87 17.50 -24.56
CA GLY A 630 14.73 17.43 -25.47
C GLY A 630 13.76 16.32 -25.11
N ASN A 631 13.23 15.61 -26.11
CA ASN A 631 12.22 14.57 -25.94
C ASN A 631 12.74 13.19 -26.36
N TRP A 632 12.08 12.14 -25.87
CA TRP A 632 12.35 10.77 -26.26
C TRP A 632 11.40 10.31 -27.35
N TYR A 633 11.94 9.65 -28.38
CA TYR A 633 11.16 9.09 -29.49
C TYR A 633 11.51 7.62 -29.68
N CYS A 634 10.51 6.76 -29.77
CA CYS A 634 10.70 5.32 -29.93
C CYS A 634 11.30 4.89 -31.28
N ASN A 635 11.57 5.83 -32.18
CA ASN A 635 12.11 5.59 -33.51
C ASN A 635 13.32 6.49 -33.80
N TYR A 636 13.92 7.05 -32.75
CA TYR A 636 15.18 7.77 -32.84
C TYR A 636 16.33 6.77 -32.74
N ASP A 637 17.20 6.79 -33.75
CA ASP A 637 18.37 5.92 -33.91
C ASP A 637 19.67 6.73 -34.04
N GLY A 638 19.65 8.00 -33.63
CA GLY A 638 20.86 8.85 -33.67
C GLY A 638 21.89 8.41 -32.62
N PRO A 639 23.18 8.65 -32.89
CA PRO A 639 24.25 8.31 -31.97
C PRO A 639 24.27 9.25 -30.75
N ASP A 640 24.80 8.73 -29.65
CA ASP A 640 25.20 9.49 -28.46
C ASP A 640 26.70 9.26 -28.28
N LEU A 641 27.55 10.09 -28.90
CA LEU A 641 29.00 9.81 -28.99
C LEU A 641 29.75 10.12 -27.69
N ASP A 642 29.16 10.90 -26.79
CA ASP A 642 29.75 11.24 -25.49
C ASP A 642 29.05 10.56 -24.30
N ASN A 643 28.09 9.66 -24.58
CA ASN A 643 27.33 8.85 -23.63
C ASN A 643 26.71 9.70 -22.51
N ASP A 644 26.21 10.89 -22.84
CA ASP A 644 25.57 11.80 -21.89
C ASP A 644 24.05 11.58 -21.77
N GLY A 645 23.50 10.64 -22.55
CA GLY A 645 22.09 10.29 -22.66
C GLY A 645 21.32 11.17 -23.64
N ILE A 646 22.01 12.02 -24.39
CA ILE A 646 21.42 12.96 -25.35
C ILE A 646 22.02 12.71 -26.73
N GLY A 647 21.16 12.45 -27.69
CA GLY A 647 21.58 12.22 -29.07
C GLY A 647 22.24 13.45 -29.70
N ASP A 648 23.33 13.21 -30.42
CA ASP A 648 24.10 14.23 -31.13
C ASP A 648 23.40 14.74 -32.40
N GLU A 649 22.53 13.91 -32.98
CA GLU A 649 21.79 14.24 -34.19
C GLU A 649 20.37 14.75 -33.85
N PRO A 650 19.97 15.93 -34.33
CA PRO A 650 18.68 16.51 -33.99
C PRO A 650 17.50 15.79 -34.65
N VAL A 651 16.33 15.80 -34.00
CA VAL A 651 15.07 15.28 -34.58
C VAL A 651 14.29 16.41 -35.24
N GLN A 652 14.07 16.28 -36.55
CA GLN A 652 13.21 17.19 -37.30
C GLN A 652 11.73 16.87 -37.04
N VAL A 653 11.06 17.70 -36.25
CA VAL A 653 9.64 17.56 -35.89
C VAL A 653 8.70 18.38 -36.79
N GLY A 654 9.24 19.27 -37.62
CA GLY A 654 8.45 20.11 -38.51
C GLY A 654 9.30 20.83 -39.56
N PRO A 655 8.71 21.66 -40.44
CA PRO A 655 9.49 22.41 -41.43
C PRO A 655 10.53 23.36 -40.81
N ASN A 656 10.20 23.99 -39.69
CA ASN A 656 11.04 24.95 -38.96
C ASN A 656 11.21 24.61 -37.47
N ALA A 657 10.83 23.40 -37.04
CA ALA A 657 10.87 22.97 -35.66
C ALA A 657 11.78 21.75 -35.53
N ILE A 658 12.69 21.82 -34.56
CA ILE A 658 13.79 20.89 -34.36
C ILE A 658 13.92 20.64 -32.86
N ASP A 659 14.02 19.38 -32.48
CA ASP A 659 14.49 18.95 -31.18
C ASP A 659 16.01 18.74 -31.27
N HIS A 660 16.81 19.61 -30.66
CA HIS A 660 18.27 19.57 -30.78
C HIS A 660 18.93 18.59 -29.81
N LYS A 661 18.16 18.07 -28.85
CA LYS A 661 18.67 17.31 -27.71
C LYS A 661 17.77 16.09 -27.44
N PRO A 662 17.49 15.25 -28.45
CA PRO A 662 16.64 14.07 -28.25
C PRO A 662 17.25 13.14 -27.21
N ILE A 663 16.41 12.54 -26.37
CA ILE A 663 16.88 11.62 -25.32
C ILE A 663 17.13 10.25 -25.94
N VAL A 664 18.30 9.68 -25.62
CA VAL A 664 18.68 8.32 -25.96
C VAL A 664 18.60 7.45 -24.70
N ILE A 665 18.11 6.22 -24.85
CA ILE A 665 18.17 5.22 -23.78
C ILE A 665 19.12 4.13 -24.26
N ASP A 666 20.12 3.88 -23.44
CA ASP A 666 21.11 2.81 -23.52
C ASP A 666 21.14 2.18 -22.11
N GLU A 667 20.35 1.12 -21.92
CA GLU A 667 20.09 0.55 -20.60
C GLU A 667 21.29 -0.22 -20.04
N ASP A 668 22.20 -0.73 -20.87
CA ASP A 668 23.40 -1.45 -20.45
C ASP A 668 24.72 -0.68 -20.64
N ASN A 669 24.66 0.54 -21.18
CA ASN A 669 25.75 1.51 -21.36
C ASN A 669 26.87 1.01 -22.25
N ASP A 670 26.50 0.32 -23.34
CA ASP A 670 27.43 -0.24 -24.29
C ASP A 670 27.68 0.68 -25.50
N SER A 671 27.02 1.84 -25.54
CA SER A 671 27.04 2.86 -26.60
C SER A 671 26.14 2.54 -27.81
N ILE A 672 25.30 1.51 -27.74
CA ILE A 672 24.16 1.29 -28.63
C ILE A 672 22.88 1.64 -27.85
N ASN A 673 21.94 2.29 -28.52
CA ASN A 673 20.65 2.57 -27.90
C ASN A 673 19.70 1.36 -28.01
N ASP A 674 18.82 1.19 -27.02
CA ASP A 674 17.88 0.06 -26.91
C ASP A 674 17.07 -0.20 -28.19
N TYR A 675 16.74 0.87 -28.93
CA TYR A 675 16.00 0.78 -30.18
C TYR A 675 16.82 0.10 -31.28
N SER A 676 18.09 0.49 -31.41
CA SER A 676 19.00 -0.08 -32.41
C SER A 676 19.34 -1.51 -32.08
N GLU A 677 19.49 -1.84 -30.80
CA GLU A 677 19.70 -3.21 -30.34
C GLU A 677 18.51 -4.13 -30.68
N ASP A 678 17.28 -3.78 -30.31
CA ASP A 678 16.12 -4.67 -30.56
C ASP A 678 15.75 -4.79 -32.06
N LEU A 679 15.82 -3.69 -32.82
CA LEU A 679 15.27 -3.63 -34.18
C LEU A 679 16.31 -3.66 -35.31
N ILE A 680 17.56 -3.28 -35.05
CA ILE A 680 18.61 -3.19 -36.09
C ILE A 680 19.62 -4.32 -35.94
N TYR A 681 20.20 -4.48 -34.75
CA TYR A 681 21.32 -5.39 -34.50
C TYR A 681 20.88 -6.75 -33.94
N GLY A 682 19.73 -6.81 -33.26
CA GLY A 682 19.21 -8.01 -32.62
C GLY A 682 19.93 -8.41 -31.34
N THR A 683 20.75 -7.50 -30.79
CA THR A 683 21.43 -7.63 -29.49
C THR A 683 20.43 -7.41 -28.34
N ASN A 684 20.87 -7.67 -27.11
CA ASN A 684 19.99 -7.59 -25.95
C ASN A 684 20.18 -6.26 -25.20
N PRO A 685 19.17 -5.36 -25.15
CA PRO A 685 19.25 -4.02 -24.55
C PRO A 685 19.55 -3.91 -23.05
N LYS A 686 19.86 -5.03 -22.41
CA LYS A 686 20.12 -5.11 -20.96
C LYS A 686 21.45 -5.80 -20.69
N LYS A 687 22.20 -6.13 -21.72
CA LYS A 687 23.42 -6.92 -21.64
C LYS A 687 24.39 -6.36 -22.68
N ASN A 688 25.29 -5.54 -22.16
CA ASN A 688 26.30 -4.81 -22.91
C ASN A 688 27.24 -5.67 -23.77
N ASP A 689 27.28 -6.97 -23.57
CA ASP A 689 28.06 -7.95 -24.34
C ASP A 689 27.08 -9.11 -24.56
N THR A 690 26.50 -9.26 -25.75
CA THR A 690 25.37 -10.17 -26.01
C THR A 690 25.81 -11.63 -26.12
N ASP A 691 26.99 -11.92 -26.66
CA ASP A 691 27.47 -13.29 -26.90
C ASP A 691 28.47 -13.82 -25.85
N ASN A 692 28.94 -12.98 -24.94
CA ASN A 692 29.88 -13.23 -23.83
C ASN A 692 31.33 -13.52 -24.23
N ASP A 693 31.83 -12.89 -25.29
CA ASP A 693 33.22 -13.09 -25.72
C ASP A 693 34.21 -12.13 -25.03
N GLY A 694 33.71 -11.10 -24.33
CA GLY A 694 34.49 -10.09 -23.62
C GLY A 694 34.55 -8.72 -24.29
N LEU A 695 33.96 -8.54 -25.47
CA LEU A 695 33.70 -7.25 -26.11
C LEU A 695 32.27 -6.82 -25.85
N THR A 696 32.03 -5.53 -25.70
CA THR A 696 30.65 -5.02 -25.66
C THR A 696 30.06 -4.94 -27.06
N ASP A 697 28.75 -5.10 -27.24
CA ASP A 697 28.12 -5.06 -28.58
C ASP A 697 28.48 -3.75 -29.31
N GLY A 698 28.49 -2.62 -28.60
CA GLY A 698 28.94 -1.34 -29.16
C GLY A 698 30.40 -1.31 -29.60
N GLN A 699 31.32 -1.96 -28.88
CA GLN A 699 32.73 -2.10 -29.30
C GLN A 699 32.84 -2.91 -30.59
N GLU A 700 32.07 -3.99 -30.69
CA GLU A 700 32.05 -4.84 -31.86
C GLU A 700 31.52 -4.11 -33.08
N ILE A 701 30.45 -3.33 -32.93
CA ILE A 701 29.85 -2.59 -34.06
C ILE A 701 30.71 -1.39 -34.48
N PHE A 702 31.18 -0.59 -33.52
CA PHE A 702 31.79 0.71 -33.80
C PHE A 702 33.32 0.68 -33.90
N GLU A 703 33.99 -0.26 -33.21
CA GLU A 703 35.46 -0.31 -33.12
C GLU A 703 36.06 -1.49 -33.90
N TYR A 704 35.68 -2.73 -33.56
CA TYR A 704 36.32 -3.95 -34.08
C TYR A 704 35.67 -4.51 -35.35
N GLN A 705 34.42 -4.13 -35.61
CA GLN A 705 33.60 -4.59 -36.75
C GLN A 705 33.44 -6.12 -36.79
N THR A 706 33.29 -6.73 -35.62
CA THR A 706 32.94 -8.15 -35.38
C THR A 706 31.42 -8.33 -35.33
N ASP A 707 30.92 -9.56 -35.21
CA ASP A 707 29.49 -9.85 -35.13
C ASP A 707 29.05 -10.02 -33.67
N PRO A 708 28.27 -9.08 -33.08
CA PRO A 708 27.94 -9.07 -31.65
C PRO A 708 27.01 -10.19 -31.18
N LEU A 709 26.65 -11.10 -32.08
CA LEU A 709 25.87 -12.29 -31.79
C LEU A 709 26.71 -13.57 -31.93
N ASN A 710 28.00 -13.45 -32.21
CA ASN A 710 28.90 -14.56 -32.51
C ASN A 710 30.31 -14.33 -31.95
N ASN A 711 30.59 -15.05 -30.86
CA ASN A 711 31.77 -14.92 -30.04
C ASN A 711 33.12 -15.32 -30.67
N ASP A 712 33.17 -15.62 -31.97
CA ASP A 712 34.33 -16.05 -32.76
C ASP A 712 34.00 -15.72 -34.23
N THR A 713 34.26 -14.47 -34.63
CA THR A 713 33.80 -13.87 -35.89
C THR A 713 34.41 -14.55 -37.11
N ASP A 714 35.66 -15.00 -37.04
CA ASP A 714 36.35 -15.63 -38.17
C ASP A 714 36.43 -17.16 -38.12
N GLY A 715 36.02 -17.76 -37.00
CA GLY A 715 35.79 -19.19 -36.83
C GLY A 715 37.07 -19.99 -36.63
N ASP A 716 38.09 -19.40 -36.02
CA ASP A 716 39.43 -19.99 -35.91
C ASP A 716 39.69 -20.73 -34.59
N GLY A 717 38.74 -20.60 -33.66
CA GLY A 717 38.75 -21.24 -32.35
C GLY A 717 39.12 -20.33 -31.18
N MET A 718 39.53 -19.08 -31.44
CA MET A 718 39.77 -18.05 -30.44
C MET A 718 38.59 -17.06 -30.41
N PRO A 719 38.12 -16.61 -29.23
CA PRO A 719 37.07 -15.60 -29.16
C PRO A 719 37.55 -14.18 -29.51
N ASP A 720 36.71 -13.35 -30.12
CA ASP A 720 37.13 -12.02 -30.60
C ASP A 720 37.67 -11.15 -29.44
N GLY A 721 36.99 -11.17 -28.29
CA GLY A 721 37.45 -10.48 -27.08
C GLY A 721 38.77 -10.98 -26.51
N TRP A 722 39.10 -12.27 -26.67
CA TRP A 722 40.41 -12.81 -26.28
C TRP A 722 41.50 -12.31 -27.22
N GLU A 723 41.24 -12.35 -28.53
CA GLU A 723 42.18 -11.87 -29.55
C GLU A 723 42.47 -10.38 -29.39
N VAL A 724 41.44 -9.55 -29.20
CA VAL A 724 41.61 -8.11 -28.96
C VAL A 724 42.45 -7.84 -27.72
N ARG A 725 42.24 -8.58 -26.62
CA ARG A 725 43.02 -8.46 -25.38
C ARG A 725 44.51 -8.70 -25.61
N TYR A 726 44.87 -9.63 -26.50
CA TYR A 726 46.25 -9.96 -26.86
C TYR A 726 46.71 -9.29 -28.16
N ASN A 727 46.02 -8.22 -28.61
CA ASN A 727 46.27 -7.48 -29.85
C ASN A 727 46.47 -8.39 -31.09
N MET A 728 45.70 -9.46 -31.16
CA MET A 728 45.49 -10.27 -32.35
C MET A 728 44.35 -9.67 -33.17
N ASN A 729 44.04 -10.24 -34.32
CA ASN A 729 43.04 -9.69 -35.22
C ASN A 729 41.83 -10.63 -35.30
N PRO A 730 40.67 -10.27 -34.69
CA PRO A 730 39.46 -11.12 -34.60
C PRO A 730 38.72 -11.37 -35.93
N LYS A 731 39.43 -11.15 -37.04
CA LYS A 731 38.94 -11.26 -38.41
C LYS A 731 39.97 -11.95 -39.31
N ASP A 732 41.07 -12.44 -38.75
CA ASP A 732 42.15 -13.15 -39.44
C ASP A 732 42.51 -14.48 -38.76
N ALA A 733 41.70 -15.49 -39.10
CA ALA A 733 41.80 -16.90 -38.69
C ALA A 733 43.16 -17.62 -38.89
N SER A 734 44.20 -16.92 -39.33
CA SER A 734 45.55 -17.46 -39.50
C SER A 734 46.49 -17.14 -38.34
N ASP A 735 46.13 -16.24 -37.44
CA ASP A 735 46.95 -15.91 -36.27
C ASP A 735 46.85 -16.97 -35.15
N ASN A 736 45.82 -17.82 -35.10
CA ASN A 736 45.78 -19.01 -34.24
C ASN A 736 47.02 -19.92 -34.31
N ASN A 737 47.65 -20.01 -35.48
CA ASN A 737 48.81 -20.87 -35.75
C ASN A 737 50.14 -20.13 -35.56
N THR A 738 50.13 -18.88 -35.12
CA THR A 738 51.35 -18.13 -34.81
C THR A 738 51.78 -18.40 -33.38
N ASP A 739 53.10 -18.42 -33.15
CA ASP A 739 53.73 -18.56 -31.83
C ASP A 739 54.37 -17.19 -31.54
N THR A 740 53.69 -16.41 -30.69
CA THR A 740 53.93 -14.96 -30.60
C THR A 740 55.14 -14.64 -29.72
N ASP A 741 55.38 -15.40 -28.65
CA ASP A 741 56.50 -15.22 -27.74
C ASP A 741 57.65 -16.21 -27.94
N ASN A 742 57.48 -17.23 -28.80
CA ASN A 742 58.47 -18.22 -29.21
C ASN A 742 58.81 -19.23 -28.10
N ASP A 743 57.84 -19.59 -27.27
CA ASP A 743 57.98 -20.61 -26.23
C ASP A 743 57.71 -22.04 -26.73
N GLY A 744 57.07 -22.16 -27.90
CA GLY A 744 56.73 -23.41 -28.56
C GLY A 744 55.23 -23.73 -28.65
N LEU A 745 54.35 -22.91 -28.07
CA LEU A 745 52.88 -23.01 -28.20
C LEU A 745 52.38 -22.06 -29.29
N THR A 746 51.36 -22.46 -30.06
CA THR A 746 50.65 -21.50 -30.92
C THR A 746 49.61 -20.72 -30.11
N ASN A 747 49.23 -19.51 -30.53
CA ASN A 747 48.23 -18.68 -29.86
C ASN A 747 46.94 -19.45 -29.48
N LEU A 748 46.46 -20.35 -30.35
CA LEU A 748 45.31 -21.21 -30.05
C LEU A 748 45.60 -22.26 -28.98
N GLU A 749 46.80 -22.84 -28.95
CA GLU A 749 47.23 -23.75 -27.88
C GLU A 749 47.34 -22.98 -26.56
N GLU A 750 47.84 -21.75 -26.59
CA GLU A 750 47.91 -20.88 -25.41
C GLU A 750 46.53 -20.53 -24.86
N TYR A 751 45.57 -20.20 -25.73
CA TYR A 751 44.16 -20.04 -25.33
C TYR A 751 43.59 -21.32 -24.70
N GLN A 752 43.94 -22.50 -25.21
CA GLN A 752 43.48 -23.79 -24.68
C GLN A 752 44.13 -24.16 -23.34
N HIS A 753 45.39 -23.78 -23.14
CA HIS A 753 46.15 -24.00 -21.92
C HIS A 753 45.97 -22.89 -20.87
N GLY A 754 45.43 -21.73 -21.28
CA GLY A 754 45.18 -20.58 -20.43
C GLY A 754 46.41 -19.72 -20.14
N THR A 755 47.47 -19.88 -20.94
CA THR A 755 48.73 -19.13 -20.86
C THR A 755 48.61 -17.79 -21.58
N ASP A 756 49.55 -16.87 -21.32
CA ASP A 756 49.60 -15.56 -21.97
C ASP A 756 50.40 -15.65 -23.27
N PRO A 757 49.80 -15.43 -24.46
CA PRO A 757 50.45 -15.51 -25.77
C PRO A 757 51.58 -14.50 -26.03
N ARG A 758 52.02 -13.79 -25.01
CA ARG A 758 53.07 -12.78 -25.09
C ARG A 758 54.07 -12.90 -23.95
N ASP A 759 53.90 -13.90 -23.10
CA ASP A 759 54.74 -14.16 -21.94
C ASP A 759 55.12 -15.63 -21.92
N ASN A 760 56.37 -15.89 -22.28
CA ASN A 760 56.87 -17.23 -22.50
C ASN A 760 57.01 -18.06 -21.20
N ASP A 761 56.58 -17.52 -20.05
CA ASP A 761 56.64 -18.06 -18.69
C ASP A 761 55.52 -17.38 -17.88
N THR A 762 54.29 -17.88 -18.05
CA THR A 762 53.06 -17.27 -17.51
C THR A 762 53.07 -17.23 -15.98
N ASP A 763 53.63 -18.26 -15.33
CA ASP A 763 53.60 -18.39 -13.87
C ASP A 763 54.85 -17.85 -13.14
N ASN A 764 55.84 -17.39 -13.93
CA ASN A 764 57.09 -16.78 -13.50
C ASN A 764 57.96 -17.69 -12.62
N ASP A 765 58.02 -18.98 -12.94
CA ASP A 765 58.87 -19.94 -12.26
C ASP A 765 60.22 -20.24 -12.94
N ASN A 766 60.46 -19.54 -14.06
CA ASN A 766 61.63 -19.63 -14.95
C ASN A 766 61.65 -20.87 -15.86
N MET A 767 60.56 -21.61 -15.97
CA MET A 767 60.35 -22.62 -17.00
C MET A 767 59.40 -22.05 -18.06
N PRO A 768 59.66 -22.26 -19.37
CA PRO A 768 58.74 -21.78 -20.39
C PRO A 768 57.45 -22.61 -20.49
N ASP A 769 56.31 -21.97 -20.72
CA ASP A 769 55.00 -22.65 -20.75
C ASP A 769 54.99 -23.81 -21.77
N GLY A 770 55.52 -23.59 -22.97
CA GLY A 770 55.64 -24.62 -24.00
C GLY A 770 56.56 -25.80 -23.61
N TRP A 771 57.60 -25.57 -22.81
CA TRP A 771 58.42 -26.64 -22.26
C TRP A 771 57.66 -27.43 -21.20
N GLU A 772 56.96 -26.74 -20.31
CA GLU A 772 56.14 -27.37 -19.27
C GLU A 772 55.02 -28.22 -19.87
N VAL A 773 54.27 -27.69 -20.85
CA VAL A 773 53.22 -28.44 -21.55
C VAL A 773 53.80 -29.69 -22.23
N THR A 774 54.96 -29.57 -22.88
CA THR A 774 55.64 -30.71 -23.53
C THR A 774 56.04 -31.78 -22.51
N ASN A 775 56.55 -31.37 -21.35
CA ASN A 775 56.89 -32.25 -20.23
C ASN A 775 55.70 -32.48 -19.28
N SER A 776 54.47 -32.20 -19.74
CA SER A 776 53.19 -32.30 -19.02
C SER A 776 53.17 -31.74 -17.58
N LEU A 777 53.99 -30.74 -17.28
CA LEU A 777 53.88 -29.88 -16.09
C LEU A 777 52.73 -28.86 -16.26
N ASP A 778 52.44 -28.10 -15.22
CA ASP A 778 51.32 -27.15 -15.18
C ASP A 778 51.83 -25.71 -15.38
N PRO A 779 51.74 -25.13 -16.60
CA PRO A 779 52.34 -23.83 -16.94
C PRO A 779 51.69 -22.62 -16.25
N LEU A 780 50.69 -22.85 -15.40
CA LEU A 780 49.98 -21.81 -14.66
C LEU A 780 50.32 -21.81 -13.17
N LYS A 781 51.26 -22.65 -12.73
CA LYS A 781 51.49 -22.91 -11.32
C LYS A 781 52.95 -23.26 -11.02
N ASN A 782 53.65 -22.24 -10.52
CA ASN A 782 55.04 -22.31 -10.07
C ASN A 782 55.34 -23.61 -9.29
N ASP A 783 55.93 -24.55 -10.00
CA ASP A 783 56.29 -25.86 -9.50
C ASP A 783 57.75 -26.24 -9.80
N ALA A 784 58.55 -25.25 -10.20
CA ALA A 784 60.01 -25.26 -10.28
C ALA A 784 60.77 -26.01 -9.15
N ASN A 785 60.24 -26.06 -7.92
CA ASN A 785 60.86 -26.77 -6.77
C ASN A 785 60.27 -28.17 -6.51
N GLY A 786 59.36 -28.64 -7.35
CA GLY A 786 58.90 -30.03 -7.37
C GLY A 786 59.98 -30.93 -7.93
N ASP A 787 59.95 -32.19 -7.54
CA ASP A 787 60.82 -33.28 -8.01
C ASP A 787 59.82 -34.38 -8.39
N ALA A 788 59.62 -34.59 -9.69
CA ALA A 788 58.45 -35.32 -10.19
C ALA A 788 58.70 -36.84 -10.34
N ASP A 789 59.95 -37.29 -10.35
CA ASP A 789 60.35 -38.69 -10.37
C ASP A 789 61.17 -39.15 -9.15
N ASP A 790 61.38 -38.27 -8.17
CA ASP A 790 62.07 -38.51 -6.89
C ASP A 790 63.56 -38.88 -7.04
N ASP A 791 64.25 -38.33 -8.04
CA ASP A 791 65.67 -38.59 -8.34
C ASP A 791 66.66 -37.63 -7.63
N GLY A 792 66.13 -36.51 -7.10
CA GLY A 792 66.88 -35.50 -6.39
C GLY A 792 67.09 -34.16 -7.13
N LEU A 793 66.71 -34.05 -8.41
CA LEU A 793 66.64 -32.79 -9.15
C LEU A 793 65.23 -32.19 -9.06
N THR A 794 65.15 -30.85 -8.99
CA THR A 794 63.85 -30.18 -9.15
C THR A 794 63.50 -29.96 -10.62
N ASN A 795 62.21 -29.81 -10.97
CA ASN A 795 61.74 -29.52 -12.33
C ASN A 795 62.56 -28.41 -13.03
N LEU A 796 62.92 -27.34 -12.30
CA LEU A 796 63.74 -26.25 -12.82
C LEU A 796 65.22 -26.66 -13.01
N GLU A 797 65.77 -27.48 -12.12
CA GLU A 797 67.11 -28.05 -12.30
C GLU A 797 67.13 -28.97 -13.52
N GLU A 798 66.08 -29.77 -13.73
CA GLU A 798 65.93 -30.65 -14.89
C GLU A 798 65.82 -29.85 -16.20
N TYR A 799 65.05 -28.76 -16.21
CA TYR A 799 65.04 -27.81 -17.33
C TYR A 799 66.45 -27.24 -17.62
N GLN A 800 67.24 -26.94 -16.58
CA GLN A 800 68.60 -26.40 -16.72
C GLN A 800 69.62 -27.44 -17.17
N HIS A 801 69.45 -28.70 -16.75
CA HIS A 801 70.32 -29.83 -17.09
C HIS A 801 69.92 -30.52 -18.39
N GLY A 802 68.69 -30.28 -18.88
CA GLY A 802 68.16 -30.87 -20.11
C GLY A 802 67.69 -32.32 -19.95
N THR A 803 67.41 -32.74 -18.72
CA THR A 803 66.85 -34.05 -18.34
C THR A 803 65.32 -34.03 -18.42
N ASP A 804 64.68 -35.20 -18.43
CA ASP A 804 63.21 -35.30 -18.45
C ASP A 804 62.69 -35.28 -17.01
N PRO A 805 61.81 -34.34 -16.62
CA PRO A 805 61.31 -34.21 -15.25
C PRO A 805 60.46 -35.38 -14.73
N ARG A 806 60.38 -36.46 -15.48
CA ARG A 806 59.63 -37.67 -15.15
C ARG A 806 60.41 -38.95 -15.42
N ASP A 807 61.68 -38.85 -15.78
CA ASP A 807 62.55 -39.98 -16.07
C ASP A 807 63.85 -39.87 -15.27
N ASN A 808 63.93 -40.66 -14.21
CA ASN A 808 64.98 -40.55 -13.21
C ASN A 808 66.37 -41.03 -13.67
N ASP A 809 66.53 -41.35 -14.96
CA ASP A 809 67.73 -41.89 -15.63
C ASP A 809 67.59 -41.57 -17.13
N THR A 810 67.82 -40.30 -17.49
CA THR A 810 67.57 -39.77 -18.83
C THR A 810 68.40 -40.49 -19.90
N ASP A 811 69.63 -40.89 -19.60
CA ASP A 811 70.53 -41.52 -20.56
C ASP A 811 70.54 -43.06 -20.55
N ASN A 812 69.83 -43.65 -19.59
CA ASN A 812 69.62 -45.08 -19.40
C ASN A 812 70.91 -45.86 -19.09
N ASP A 813 71.84 -45.30 -18.31
CA ASP A 813 73.07 -45.97 -17.89
C ASP A 813 73.01 -46.66 -16.51
N ASN A 814 71.84 -46.58 -15.87
CA ASN A 814 71.50 -47.10 -14.54
C ASN A 814 72.03 -46.27 -13.36
N MET A 815 72.50 -45.05 -13.61
CA MET A 815 72.74 -44.03 -12.59
C MET A 815 71.63 -42.97 -12.67
N PRO A 816 71.08 -42.50 -11.53
CA PRO A 816 70.07 -41.45 -11.58
C PRO A 816 70.64 -40.07 -11.92
N ASP A 817 69.90 -39.26 -12.68
CA ASP A 817 70.37 -37.94 -13.12
C ASP A 817 70.77 -37.06 -11.93
N GLY A 818 69.97 -37.06 -10.86
CA GLY A 818 70.27 -36.33 -9.62
C GLY A 818 71.51 -36.82 -8.89
N TRP A 819 71.83 -38.12 -8.96
CA TRP A 819 73.08 -38.64 -8.40
C TRP A 819 74.27 -38.17 -9.23
N GLU A 820 74.18 -38.30 -10.56
CA GLU A 820 75.22 -37.89 -11.49
C GLU A 820 75.53 -36.40 -11.37
N VAL A 821 74.51 -35.53 -11.34
CA VAL A 821 74.68 -34.09 -11.16
C VAL A 821 75.36 -33.77 -9.81
N ASN A 822 74.96 -34.46 -8.73
CA ASN A 822 75.55 -34.24 -7.40
C ASN A 822 77.05 -34.58 -7.34
N TYR A 823 77.46 -35.65 -8.03
CA TYR A 823 78.88 -36.02 -8.17
C TYR A 823 79.55 -35.34 -9.38
N GLY A 824 78.81 -34.51 -10.12
CA GLY A 824 79.23 -33.70 -11.26
C GLY A 824 79.58 -34.49 -12.52
N LEU A 825 79.00 -35.68 -12.69
CA LEU A 825 78.95 -36.47 -13.93
C LEU A 825 77.93 -35.86 -14.92
N ASP A 826 77.85 -36.39 -16.13
CA ASP A 826 76.97 -35.87 -17.20
C ASP A 826 75.72 -36.76 -17.37
N PRO A 827 74.54 -36.35 -16.85
CA PRO A 827 73.32 -37.17 -16.84
C PRO A 827 72.70 -37.41 -18.24
N LEU A 828 73.34 -36.90 -19.30
CA LEU A 828 72.92 -37.08 -20.68
C LEU A 828 73.84 -38.00 -21.47
N SER A 829 74.83 -38.61 -20.81
CA SER A 829 75.90 -39.36 -21.46
C SER A 829 76.37 -40.57 -20.65
N ASN A 830 75.96 -41.75 -21.11
CA ASN A 830 76.33 -43.04 -20.51
C ASN A 830 77.83 -43.17 -20.24
N ASP A 831 78.20 -42.92 -18.98
CA ASP A 831 79.57 -42.85 -18.51
C ASP A 831 79.86 -43.78 -17.32
N ALA A 832 78.86 -44.58 -16.92
CA ALA A 832 78.90 -45.67 -15.93
C ALA A 832 80.19 -46.53 -15.85
N SER A 833 80.94 -46.66 -16.94
CA SER A 833 82.17 -47.48 -17.03
C SER A 833 83.49 -46.72 -16.90
N LEU A 834 83.44 -45.40 -16.66
CA LEU A 834 84.62 -44.59 -16.38
C LEU A 834 85.03 -44.73 -14.91
N ASP A 835 86.32 -44.52 -14.64
CA ASP A 835 86.97 -44.55 -13.32
C ASP A 835 87.78 -43.22 -13.23
N PRO A 836 87.18 -42.15 -12.69
CA PRO A 836 87.77 -40.80 -12.75
C PRO A 836 88.92 -40.55 -11.77
N ASP A 837 89.00 -41.27 -10.66
CA ASP A 837 90.01 -41.10 -9.60
C ASP A 837 91.12 -42.18 -9.61
N GLU A 838 91.01 -43.17 -10.50
CA GLU A 838 91.98 -44.23 -10.77
C GLU A 838 92.22 -45.17 -9.57
N ASP A 839 91.21 -45.38 -8.73
CA ASP A 839 91.26 -46.26 -7.56
C ASP A 839 90.93 -47.73 -7.89
N GLY A 840 90.28 -47.97 -9.03
CA GLY A 840 89.90 -49.28 -9.56
C GLY A 840 88.40 -49.56 -9.60
N LEU A 841 87.53 -48.65 -9.14
CA LEU A 841 86.06 -48.74 -9.24
C LEU A 841 85.55 -47.85 -10.40
N SER A 842 84.53 -48.30 -11.13
CA SER A 842 83.84 -47.44 -12.12
C SER A 842 82.72 -46.61 -11.48
N ASN A 843 82.30 -45.49 -12.09
CA ASN A 843 81.19 -44.64 -11.60
C ASN A 843 79.97 -45.47 -11.12
N LEU A 844 79.56 -46.48 -11.89
CA LEU A 844 78.45 -47.36 -11.52
C LEU A 844 78.76 -48.29 -10.33
N GLU A 845 79.98 -48.79 -10.22
CA GLU A 845 80.44 -49.57 -9.07
C GLU A 845 80.48 -48.67 -7.82
N GLU A 846 80.89 -47.42 -7.95
CA GLU A 846 80.92 -46.45 -6.87
C GLU A 846 79.53 -46.05 -6.40
N TYR A 847 78.59 -45.85 -7.32
CA TYR A 847 77.16 -45.72 -6.98
C TYR A 847 76.64 -46.93 -6.18
N GLN A 848 77.06 -48.14 -6.54
CA GLN A 848 76.68 -49.38 -5.85
C GLN A 848 77.35 -49.54 -4.48
N HIS A 849 78.58 -49.05 -4.33
CA HIS A 849 79.38 -49.12 -3.11
C HIS A 849 79.21 -47.89 -2.21
N SER A 850 78.49 -46.86 -2.66
CA SER A 850 78.29 -45.59 -1.96
C SER A 850 79.59 -44.82 -1.69
N THR A 851 80.56 -44.94 -2.60
CA THR A 851 81.83 -44.20 -2.63
C THR A 851 81.70 -42.97 -3.54
N ASP A 852 82.65 -42.04 -3.47
CA ASP A 852 82.66 -40.84 -4.32
C ASP A 852 83.48 -41.11 -5.61
N PRO A 853 82.88 -41.04 -6.82
CA PRO A 853 83.55 -41.21 -8.13
C PRO A 853 84.70 -40.28 -8.47
N ARG A 854 85.16 -39.49 -7.51
CA ARG A 854 86.22 -38.51 -7.66
C ARG A 854 87.15 -38.49 -6.44
N ASP A 855 86.95 -39.37 -5.46
CA ASP A 855 87.75 -39.45 -4.25
C ASP A 855 88.16 -40.90 -3.98
N ASN A 856 89.45 -41.16 -4.22
CA ASN A 856 90.00 -42.52 -4.22
C ASN A 856 90.11 -43.16 -2.83
N ASP A 857 89.63 -42.49 -1.78
CA ASP A 857 89.68 -42.84 -0.35
C ASP A 857 88.51 -42.09 0.35
N THR A 858 87.29 -42.60 0.19
CA THR A 858 86.03 -41.99 0.62
C THR A 858 86.00 -41.74 2.13
N ASP A 859 86.59 -42.61 2.94
CA ASP A 859 86.57 -42.51 4.40
C ASP A 859 87.81 -41.85 5.03
N SER A 860 88.81 -41.56 4.20
CA SER A 860 90.07 -40.90 4.54
C SER A 860 90.89 -41.65 5.59
N ASP A 861 90.98 -42.99 5.50
CA ASP A 861 91.76 -43.83 6.40
C ASP A 861 93.15 -44.22 5.89
N ASP A 862 93.56 -43.63 4.76
CA ASP A 862 94.81 -43.85 4.02
C ASP A 862 94.84 -45.18 3.23
N MET A 863 93.71 -45.90 3.11
CA MET A 863 93.51 -47.03 2.20
C MET A 863 92.57 -46.65 1.03
N PRO A 864 92.88 -46.99 -0.24
CA PRO A 864 91.97 -46.66 -1.34
C PRO A 864 90.70 -47.51 -1.40
N ASP A 865 89.56 -46.94 -1.78
CA ASP A 865 88.26 -47.64 -1.81
C ASP A 865 88.33 -48.91 -2.67
N GLY A 866 88.90 -48.82 -3.87
CA GLY A 866 89.09 -49.96 -4.76
C GLY A 866 89.99 -51.05 -4.18
N TRP A 867 91.00 -50.70 -3.36
CA TRP A 867 91.82 -51.69 -2.65
C TRP A 867 91.03 -52.36 -1.54
N GLU A 868 90.25 -51.60 -0.78
CA GLU A 868 89.40 -52.11 0.29
C GLU A 868 88.33 -53.05 -0.24
N VAL A 869 87.62 -52.66 -1.30
CA VAL A 869 86.63 -53.51 -1.99
C VAL A 869 87.30 -54.80 -2.50
N GLN A 870 88.52 -54.72 -3.05
CA GLN A 870 89.26 -55.90 -3.51
C GLN A 870 89.60 -56.87 -2.36
N HIS A 871 89.86 -56.35 -1.16
CA HIS A 871 90.22 -57.16 0.02
C HIS A 871 89.03 -57.41 0.95
N ASP A 872 87.78 -57.19 0.52
CA ASP A 872 86.55 -57.34 1.31
C ASP A 872 86.48 -56.44 2.57
N LEU A 873 87.14 -55.28 2.59
CA LEU A 873 87.00 -54.23 3.61
C LEU A 873 85.86 -53.27 3.24
N ASP A 874 85.49 -52.39 4.17
CA ASP A 874 84.36 -51.44 4.00
C ASP A 874 84.92 -50.06 3.63
N PRO A 875 84.85 -49.63 2.35
CA PRO A 875 85.47 -48.39 1.87
C PRO A 875 84.80 -47.11 2.39
N THR A 876 83.81 -47.24 3.28
CA THR A 876 83.08 -46.11 3.86
C THR A 876 83.25 -46.01 5.38
N GLU A 877 84.01 -46.92 5.99
CA GLU A 877 84.26 -46.97 7.43
C GLU A 877 85.74 -47.11 7.78
N ASN A 878 86.33 -46.02 8.32
CA ASN A 878 87.74 -46.02 8.74
C ASN A 878 88.09 -47.22 9.64
N ASP A 879 88.78 -48.19 9.05
CA ASP A 879 89.08 -49.46 9.66
C ASP A 879 90.55 -49.88 9.54
N ALA A 880 91.39 -49.01 8.98
CA ALA A 880 92.85 -49.01 8.96
C ALA A 880 93.56 -49.56 10.21
N SER A 881 92.99 -49.35 11.41
CA SER A 881 93.58 -49.76 12.70
C SER A 881 93.13 -51.14 13.21
N ARG A 882 92.25 -51.83 12.49
CA ARG A 882 91.84 -53.21 12.79
C ARG A 882 92.95 -54.17 12.36
N ASP A 883 93.01 -55.31 13.03
CA ASP A 883 93.96 -56.42 12.78
C ASP A 883 93.04 -57.65 12.65
N ILE A 884 92.68 -58.00 11.42
CA ILE A 884 91.57 -58.93 11.16
C ILE A 884 92.00 -60.39 11.26
N ASP A 885 93.24 -60.72 10.92
CA ASP A 885 93.80 -62.06 11.01
C ASP A 885 94.48 -62.38 12.36
N ASN A 886 94.76 -61.35 13.17
CA ASN A 886 95.39 -61.40 14.50
C ASN A 886 96.87 -61.82 14.49
N ASP A 887 97.60 -61.52 13.42
CA ASP A 887 99.04 -61.74 13.35
C ASP A 887 99.84 -60.64 14.12
N GLY A 888 99.23 -59.45 14.27
CA GLY A 888 99.77 -58.30 14.98
C GLY A 888 100.01 -57.05 14.12
N LEU A 889 99.82 -57.10 12.80
CA LEU A 889 99.76 -55.95 11.89
C LEU A 889 98.32 -55.44 11.74
N THR A 890 98.12 -54.14 11.54
CA THR A 890 96.80 -53.58 11.21
C THR A 890 96.55 -53.58 9.69
N ASN A 891 95.29 -53.49 9.24
CA ASN A 891 94.91 -53.39 7.81
C ASN A 891 95.77 -52.37 7.04
N LEU A 892 96.02 -51.20 7.63
CA LEU A 892 96.89 -50.17 7.04
C LEU A 892 98.37 -50.56 7.01
N GLU A 893 98.87 -51.26 8.04
CA GLU A 893 100.23 -51.79 8.04
C GLU A 893 100.37 -52.87 6.97
N GLU A 894 99.34 -53.70 6.77
CA GLU A 894 99.29 -54.74 5.75
C GLU A 894 99.24 -54.14 4.35
N TYR A 895 98.42 -53.10 4.12
CA TYR A 895 98.45 -52.31 2.88
C TYR A 895 99.84 -51.72 2.60
N GLN A 896 100.53 -51.21 3.62
CA GLN A 896 101.86 -50.62 3.50
C GLN A 896 102.97 -51.67 3.24
N HIS A 897 102.79 -52.88 3.76
CA HIS A 897 103.73 -53.99 3.59
C HIS A 897 103.41 -54.89 2.38
N GLY A 898 102.25 -54.70 1.75
CA GLY A 898 101.83 -55.50 0.59
C GLY A 898 101.41 -56.92 0.96
N THR A 899 100.99 -57.13 2.20
CA THR A 899 100.48 -58.40 2.73
C THR A 899 98.96 -58.47 2.63
N ASP A 900 98.39 -59.67 2.68
CA ASP A 900 96.93 -59.83 2.67
C ASP A 900 96.39 -59.60 4.08
N PRO A 901 95.50 -58.62 4.31
CA PRO A 901 95.04 -58.31 5.65
C PRO A 901 94.35 -59.47 6.37
N ARG A 902 93.93 -60.50 5.62
CA ARG A 902 93.22 -61.67 6.11
C ARG A 902 94.10 -62.92 6.21
N ASP A 903 95.41 -62.84 5.94
CA ASP A 903 96.33 -63.99 5.96
C ASP A 903 97.61 -63.73 6.78
N ASN A 904 97.76 -64.47 7.87
CA ASN A 904 98.72 -64.17 8.94
C ASN A 904 100.17 -64.62 8.66
N ASP A 905 100.44 -65.12 7.45
CA ASP A 905 101.71 -65.69 6.97
C ASP A 905 101.61 -65.69 5.42
N THR A 906 101.80 -64.50 4.84
CA THR A 906 101.50 -64.20 3.43
C THR A 906 102.30 -65.08 2.48
N ASP A 907 103.58 -65.36 2.78
CA ASP A 907 104.46 -66.16 1.91
C ASP A 907 104.56 -67.65 2.29
N ASN A 908 104.01 -68.02 3.45
CA ASN A 908 103.92 -69.39 3.96
C ASN A 908 105.28 -70.04 4.25
N ASP A 909 106.29 -69.26 4.64
CA ASP A 909 107.61 -69.78 5.03
C ASP A 909 107.66 -70.31 6.48
N GLY A 910 106.65 -69.96 7.27
CA GLY A 910 106.46 -70.39 8.66
C GLY A 910 106.77 -69.32 9.71
N LEU A 911 107.09 -68.09 9.31
CA LEU A 911 107.03 -66.88 10.12
C LEU A 911 105.73 -66.12 9.81
N THR A 912 105.16 -65.42 10.80
CA THR A 912 104.02 -64.52 10.50
C THR A 912 104.54 -63.21 9.94
N ASP A 913 103.74 -62.49 9.15
CA ASP A 913 104.13 -61.20 8.57
C ASP A 913 104.61 -60.22 9.66
N TYR A 914 103.94 -60.21 10.82
CA TYR A 914 104.38 -59.47 12.00
C TYR A 914 105.79 -59.86 12.46
N GLN A 915 106.10 -61.15 12.55
CA GLN A 915 107.42 -61.63 12.99
C GLN A 915 108.51 -61.23 12.00
N GLU A 916 108.22 -61.29 10.72
CA GLU A 916 109.16 -60.94 9.68
C GLU A 916 109.45 -59.44 9.68
N VAL A 917 108.40 -58.61 9.69
CA VAL A 917 108.53 -57.15 9.74
C VAL A 917 109.20 -56.67 11.04
N ASN A 918 108.80 -57.21 12.20
CA ASN A 918 109.17 -56.64 13.51
C ASN A 918 110.25 -57.40 14.27
N GLU A 919 110.41 -58.70 14.09
CA GLU A 919 111.38 -59.52 14.85
C GLU A 919 112.64 -59.85 14.04
N TYR A 920 112.49 -60.33 12.80
CA TYR A 920 113.59 -60.86 11.99
C TYR A 920 114.09 -59.89 10.92
N GLN A 921 113.28 -58.90 10.54
CA GLN A 921 113.54 -57.93 9.48
C GLN A 921 113.71 -58.57 8.09
N THR A 922 112.96 -59.66 7.84
CA THR A 922 112.81 -60.36 6.55
C THR A 922 111.65 -59.76 5.76
N ASP A 923 111.56 -60.06 4.46
CA ASP A 923 110.45 -59.59 3.61
C ASP A 923 109.25 -60.54 3.78
N PRO A 924 108.12 -60.09 4.37
CA PRO A 924 106.97 -60.96 4.69
C PRO A 924 106.25 -61.54 3.46
N SER A 925 106.69 -61.15 2.26
CA SER A 925 106.16 -61.65 1.00
C SER A 925 107.17 -62.54 0.23
N ASP A 926 108.35 -62.80 0.81
CA ASP A 926 109.44 -63.56 0.16
C ASP A 926 110.16 -64.52 1.12
N SER A 927 109.84 -65.81 0.97
CA SER A 927 110.23 -66.89 1.88
C SER A 927 111.74 -67.14 2.10
N ASP A 928 112.66 -66.54 1.33
CA ASP A 928 114.13 -66.72 1.41
C ASP A 928 114.79 -65.36 1.20
N THR A 929 114.73 -64.48 2.21
CA THR A 929 115.08 -63.05 2.08
C THR A 929 116.52 -62.83 1.60
N ASP A 930 117.47 -63.66 2.03
CA ASP A 930 118.86 -63.46 1.67
C ASP A 930 119.34 -64.27 0.45
N ASP A 931 118.49 -65.10 -0.15
CA ASP A 931 118.72 -65.97 -1.31
C ASP A 931 119.91 -66.95 -1.11
N ASP A 932 120.14 -67.50 0.08
CA ASP A 932 121.15 -68.55 0.28
C ASP A 932 120.64 -69.97 0.01
N GLY A 933 119.32 -70.13 -0.09
CA GLY A 933 118.65 -71.39 -0.38
C GLY A 933 118.04 -72.11 0.83
N LEU A 934 117.96 -71.45 1.98
CA LEU A 934 117.14 -71.83 3.14
C LEU A 934 116.03 -70.77 3.33
N SER A 935 114.84 -71.18 3.77
CA SER A 935 113.80 -70.18 4.07
C SER A 935 114.14 -69.41 5.35
N ASP A 936 113.64 -68.19 5.48
CA ASP A 936 113.90 -67.37 6.68
C ASP A 936 113.46 -68.09 7.96
N GLY A 937 112.29 -68.72 7.94
CA GLY A 937 111.78 -69.60 8.98
C GLY A 937 112.67 -70.81 9.27
N GLU A 938 113.28 -71.43 8.26
CA GLU A 938 114.21 -72.56 8.42
C GLU A 938 115.54 -72.13 9.07
N GLU A 939 116.05 -70.96 8.70
CA GLU A 939 117.29 -70.38 9.22
C GLU A 939 117.15 -69.97 10.68
N VAL A 940 116.07 -69.26 11.01
CA VAL A 940 115.71 -68.89 12.39
C VAL A 940 115.58 -70.14 13.26
N ALA A 941 114.91 -71.19 12.77
CA ALA A 941 114.76 -72.45 13.50
C ALA A 941 116.11 -73.16 13.73
N SER A 942 117.06 -72.98 12.81
CA SER A 942 118.41 -73.56 12.86
C SER A 942 119.42 -72.71 13.64
N GLY A 943 119.04 -71.49 14.04
CA GLY A 943 119.91 -70.53 14.75
C GLY A 943 120.94 -69.86 13.85
N LEU A 944 120.66 -69.82 12.54
CA LEU A 944 121.40 -69.07 11.51
C LEU A 944 120.82 -67.65 11.41
N ASN A 945 121.44 -66.79 10.60
CA ASN A 945 120.98 -65.43 10.39
C ASN A 945 120.28 -65.31 9.02
N PRO A 946 118.94 -65.15 8.96
CA PRO A 946 118.16 -65.13 7.72
C PRO A 946 118.47 -63.94 6.79
N LEU A 947 119.33 -63.03 7.22
CA LEU A 947 119.77 -61.87 6.43
C LEU A 947 121.22 -62.01 5.95
N ASN A 948 121.87 -63.15 6.17
CA ASN A 948 123.28 -63.33 5.83
C ASN A 948 123.67 -64.77 5.47
N LYS A 949 123.82 -64.98 4.17
CA LYS A 949 124.24 -66.22 3.50
C LYS A 949 125.40 -67.02 4.11
N ASP A 950 126.27 -66.45 4.93
CA ASP A 950 127.40 -67.16 5.60
C ASP A 950 127.52 -66.64 7.04
N SER A 951 126.83 -67.31 7.96
CA SER A 951 126.65 -66.87 9.35
C SER A 951 127.95 -66.85 10.16
N ASP A 952 128.91 -67.74 9.90
CA ASP A 952 130.14 -67.86 10.69
C ASP A 952 131.37 -67.17 10.09
N GLY A 953 131.23 -66.71 8.84
CA GLY A 953 132.20 -65.92 8.11
C GLY A 953 133.50 -66.67 7.80
N ASP A 954 133.45 -68.00 7.68
CA ASP A 954 134.59 -68.82 7.27
C ASP A 954 134.73 -68.93 5.74
N GLY A 955 133.70 -68.51 4.99
CA GLY A 955 133.69 -68.34 3.54
C GLY A 955 132.88 -69.39 2.76
N VAL A 956 132.01 -70.15 3.42
CA VAL A 956 131.06 -71.12 2.83
C VAL A 956 129.64 -70.71 3.23
N ILE A 957 128.69 -70.69 2.28
CA ILE A 957 127.31 -70.30 2.61
C ILE A 957 126.61 -71.34 3.48
N ASP A 958 125.65 -70.91 4.31
CA ASP A 958 125.07 -71.74 5.36
C ASP A 958 124.36 -72.97 4.80
N SER A 959 123.68 -72.83 3.66
CA SER A 959 123.04 -73.95 2.95
C SER A 959 124.02 -75.04 2.45
N GLU A 960 125.31 -74.73 2.29
CA GLU A 960 126.36 -75.67 1.83
C GLU A 960 127.40 -76.03 2.91
N ASP A 961 127.44 -75.34 4.04
CA ASP A 961 128.40 -75.60 5.12
C ASP A 961 127.93 -76.73 6.04
N ASN A 962 128.84 -77.68 6.32
CA ASN A 962 128.57 -78.76 7.26
C ASN A 962 128.79 -78.34 8.71
N LEU A 963 129.44 -77.21 8.97
CA LEU A 963 129.64 -76.61 10.28
C LEU A 963 129.41 -75.09 10.26
N PRO A 964 128.20 -74.59 9.88
CA PRO A 964 127.86 -73.18 9.60
C PRO A 964 127.90 -72.25 10.83
N THR A 965 128.57 -72.65 11.91
CA THR A 965 128.64 -71.93 13.18
C THR A 965 130.05 -71.90 13.81
N VAL A 966 131.11 -72.41 13.15
CA VAL A 966 132.48 -72.50 13.72
C VAL A 966 133.63 -72.20 12.73
N ASN A 967 134.26 -71.03 12.90
CA ASN A 967 135.36 -70.52 12.05
C ASN A 967 136.71 -71.32 12.13
N ASN A 968 137.13 -71.91 11.01
CA ASN A 968 138.26 -72.85 10.92
C ASN A 968 139.70 -72.24 10.95
N TYR A 969 139.88 -70.93 10.74
CA TYR A 969 141.24 -70.32 10.65
C TYR A 969 142.01 -70.27 11.98
N VAL A 970 141.32 -70.33 13.12
CA VAL A 970 141.94 -70.27 14.46
C VAL A 970 142.73 -71.55 14.80
N VAL A 971 142.35 -72.70 14.22
CA VAL A 971 142.96 -74.01 14.51
C VAL A 971 144.35 -74.16 13.89
N TYR A 972 144.56 -73.63 12.68
CA TYR A 972 145.83 -73.74 11.95
C TYR A 972 146.98 -72.91 12.58
N GLY A 973 146.66 -71.81 13.28
CA GLY A 973 147.64 -70.95 13.95
C GLY A 973 148.39 -71.62 15.12
N ILE A 974 147.74 -72.56 15.82
CA ILE A 974 148.31 -73.26 16.99
C ILE A 974 149.39 -74.27 16.57
N ILE A 975 149.23 -74.91 15.40
CA ILE A 975 150.14 -75.95 14.91
C ILE A 975 151.52 -75.36 14.52
N ILE A 976 151.55 -74.14 13.97
CA ILE A 976 152.79 -73.48 13.53
C ILE A 976 153.67 -73.07 14.72
N ALA A 977 153.08 -72.66 15.85
CA ALA A 977 153.80 -72.27 17.06
C ALA A 977 154.59 -73.45 17.70
N ILE A 978 154.08 -74.67 17.61
CA ILE A 978 154.72 -75.88 18.17
C ILE A 978 156.02 -76.24 17.40
N VAL A 979 156.06 -76.00 16.08
CA VAL A 979 157.21 -76.34 15.23
C VAL A 979 158.41 -75.40 15.47
N ILE A 980 158.17 -74.12 15.75
CA ILE A 980 159.23 -73.12 16.01
C ILE A 980 159.97 -73.44 17.32
N VAL A 981 159.26 -73.91 18.35
CA VAL A 981 159.85 -74.31 19.65
C VAL A 981 160.78 -75.54 19.49
N ALA A 982 160.42 -76.49 18.62
CA ALA A 982 161.23 -77.68 18.35
C ALA A 982 162.56 -77.35 17.66
N ILE A 983 162.59 -76.36 16.76
CA ILE A 983 163.79 -75.93 16.04
C ILE A 983 164.76 -75.19 16.97
N ALA A 984 164.26 -74.37 17.90
CA ALA A 984 165.07 -73.68 18.91
C ALA A 984 165.72 -74.67 19.91
N ALA A 985 164.99 -75.72 20.31
CA ALA A 985 165.52 -76.79 21.18
C ALA A 985 166.65 -77.58 20.51
N PHE A 986 166.56 -77.81 19.20
CA PHE A 986 167.62 -78.49 18.44
C PHE A 986 168.90 -77.64 18.33
N TYR A 987 168.77 -76.32 18.15
CA TYR A 987 169.93 -75.40 18.12
C TYR A 987 170.65 -75.31 19.49
N LEU A 988 169.91 -75.40 20.60
CA LEU A 988 170.47 -75.42 21.96
C LEU A 988 171.24 -76.72 22.28
N ILE A 989 170.85 -77.86 21.71
CA ILE A 989 171.60 -79.12 21.85
C ILE A 989 172.93 -79.08 21.07
N LYS A 990 172.99 -78.35 19.96
CA LYS A 990 174.21 -78.16 19.15
C LYS A 990 175.30 -77.32 19.84
N LEU A 991 174.96 -76.53 20.86
CA LEU A 991 175.91 -75.72 21.66
C LEU A 991 176.51 -76.46 22.88
N ARG A 992 175.98 -77.64 23.26
CA ARG A 992 176.36 -78.34 24.51
C ARG A 992 177.30 -79.55 24.33
N ARG A 993 177.69 -79.89 23.09
CA ARG A 993 178.79 -80.84 22.78
C ARG A 993 179.96 -80.12 22.10
N LYS A 994 180.37 -79.04 22.75
CA LYS A 994 181.75 -78.60 22.86
C LYS A 994 182.25 -79.04 24.23
#